data_AF-A0A1H5L7T1-F1
#
_entry.id   AF-A0A1H5L7T1-F1
#
_cell.length_a   1.000
_cell.length_b   1.000
_cell.length_c   1.000
_cell.angle_alpha   90.00
_cell.angle_beta   90.00
_cell.angle_gamma   90.00
#
_symmetry.space_group_name_H-M   'P 1'
#
loop_
_entity.id
_entity.type
_entity.pdbx_description
1 polymer ?
#
loop_
_entity_poly.entity_id
_entity_poly.type
_entity_poly.pdbx_seq_one_letter_code
_entity_poly.pdbx_strand_id
1 'polypeptide(L)'
;MTPRACVAGLVTTVAATIGILVPAAQPARAQDLADPAAELAERYAPVLRIRAQAEPCGEGQPYLPVDIDTVLDNRDVALRGPWSGDDLAGIAPSATDIGDGLGRYHLDFPGDALDPGCDFEEWSRELSADSRPTAYARVVGDPGRPDQIALQYWFFYVFNDWNNNHEGDWEMIQLVFDAPDAAAALRTEPTLVGYSQHSGGEGTTWDSDLMEVLDDTHPVVYPAEGSHANFFGAALYLGRSADTGVGCDDTRKPHTDLRPDIALMPTDQAGYLDAFPWLGFQGRWGERHEAFYNGPTGPNMKHQWTEPIQWAEQTWRDGSVTVPLSSAIGPNVTNAFCGAVETGSNLLRAIVRNPGTGLAVLAGLAAIVIAAASRTRWTGAAPMPVVRRRAWGQVLTAAWRMYARHWPLFTGIGLVYLPVMALATGAQWLAVTAADLTTLTGPDGDHNALTVLVVVLIGDTISLLAYLCVLAAVSHSVDSLGRGRVPSPLDAYRAVMRRLRPLSGVAVRIAVVVALLLVAIVTAPLALVYAVRRAFAVPVVMIEQESATGALRRSRQLVRGRWWRTALLLVLVVGLGAIIGPLVGIVILLVSGGTTFWLINLVAGIVYAATMPYVALVIAYQYADLTVRSSADDEREPVLVS
;
A
#
# COMPACT_ATOMS: atom_id res chain seq x y z
N MET A 1 93.35 54.88 24.07
CA MET A 1 92.55 54.58 25.27
C MET A 1 92.50 55.84 26.12
N THR A 2 91.41 56.59 25.97
CA THR A 2 91.18 57.95 26.46
C THR A 2 90.29 57.94 27.73
N PRO A 3 90.23 59.06 28.48
CA PRO A 3 90.21 59.05 29.93
C PRO A 3 88.83 59.26 30.58
N ARG A 4 88.84 59.08 31.91
CA ARG A 4 87.85 59.48 32.92
C ARG A 4 87.30 60.89 32.73
N ALA A 5 85.98 61.09 32.94
CA ALA A 5 85.43 61.97 33.98
C ALA A 5 83.89 62.11 33.92
N CYS A 6 83.33 62.28 35.11
CA CYS A 6 82.10 63.02 35.48
C CYS A 6 80.71 62.35 35.49
N VAL A 7 80.17 62.44 36.71
CA VAL A 7 78.84 62.13 37.24
C VAL A 7 77.84 63.25 36.97
N ALA A 8 76.55 62.89 36.96
CA ALA A 8 75.33 63.66 37.31
C ALA A 8 74.32 63.61 36.15
N GLY A 9 73.05 63.26 36.31
CA GLY A 9 72.24 62.90 37.45
C GLY A 9 70.78 62.94 36.98
N LEU A 10 69.91 62.08 37.50
CA LEU A 10 68.51 62.45 37.69
C LEU A 10 67.90 61.58 38.77
N VAL A 11 67.47 62.28 39.82
CA VAL A 11 66.74 61.78 40.98
C VAL A 11 65.27 61.72 40.61
N THR A 12 64.59 60.60 40.89
CA THR A 12 63.14 60.62 41.15
C THR A 12 62.77 59.58 42.21
N THR A 13 62.73 60.08 43.45
CA THR A 13 61.72 59.88 44.50
C THR A 13 61.00 58.52 44.59
N VAL A 14 61.31 57.79 45.66
CA VAL A 14 60.49 56.73 46.25
C VAL A 14 59.34 57.37 47.03
N ALA A 15 58.09 57.11 46.62
CA ALA A 15 56.90 57.33 47.44
C ALA A 15 56.29 55.96 47.74
N ALA A 16 56.28 55.60 49.03
CA ALA A 16 55.64 54.40 49.55
C ALA A 16 54.13 54.66 49.68
N THR A 17 53.31 53.85 49.01
CA THR A 17 51.86 53.79 49.23
C THR A 17 51.48 52.35 49.53
N ILE A 18 50.89 52.16 50.71
CA ILE A 18 50.32 50.92 51.22
C ILE A 18 49.18 50.49 50.27
N GLY A 19 49.40 49.40 49.53
CA GLY A 19 48.40 48.75 48.69
C GLY A 19 47.74 47.60 49.44
N ILE A 20 46.45 47.77 49.74
CA ILE A 20 45.54 46.70 50.17
C ILE A 20 45.53 45.63 49.08
N LEU A 21 45.91 44.38 49.42
CA LEU A 21 45.72 43.23 48.54
C LEU A 21 44.21 42.98 48.39
N VAL A 22 43.64 43.46 47.28
CA VAL A 22 42.42 42.89 46.71
C VAL A 22 42.87 41.68 45.89
N PRO A 23 42.35 40.46 46.11
CA PRO A 23 42.66 39.35 45.23
C PRO A 23 42.10 39.72 43.86
N ALA A 24 42.99 39.83 42.87
CA ALA A 24 42.59 39.90 41.48
C ALA A 24 41.88 38.58 41.17
N ALA A 25 40.55 38.60 41.19
CA ALA A 25 39.75 37.61 40.51
C ALA A 25 40.21 37.63 39.06
N GLN A 26 40.99 36.62 38.67
CA GLN A 26 41.12 36.26 37.28
C GLN A 26 39.68 36.14 36.76
N PRO A 27 39.31 36.78 35.63
CA PRO A 27 38.05 36.43 35.01
C PRO A 27 38.13 34.93 34.77
N ALA A 28 37.32 34.17 35.52
CA ALA A 28 37.04 32.80 35.19
C ALA A 28 36.65 32.86 33.72
N ARG A 29 37.51 32.26 32.88
CA ARG A 29 37.16 31.91 31.52
C ARG A 29 35.80 31.26 31.64
N ALA A 30 34.76 31.91 31.13
CA ALA A 30 33.44 31.32 31.07
C ALA A 30 33.65 29.92 30.51
N GLN A 31 33.40 28.90 31.33
CA GLN A 31 33.13 27.57 30.80
C GLN A 31 31.96 27.81 29.85
N ASP A 32 32.10 27.46 28.58
CA ASP A 32 30.99 27.44 27.63
C ASP A 32 29.81 26.80 28.34
N LEU A 33 28.81 27.60 28.69
CA LEU A 33 27.53 27.08 29.13
C LEU A 33 26.97 26.41 27.88
N ALA A 34 27.02 25.07 27.84
CA ALA A 34 26.43 24.30 26.78
C ALA A 34 25.01 24.80 26.54
N ASP A 35 24.66 25.09 25.27
CA ASP A 35 23.30 25.47 24.90
C ASP A 35 22.36 24.31 25.28
N PRO A 36 21.43 24.50 26.23
CA PRO A 36 20.54 23.42 26.66
C PRO A 36 19.69 22.85 25.52
N ALA A 37 19.38 23.65 24.50
CA ALA A 37 18.64 23.16 23.33
C ALA A 37 19.50 22.22 22.47
N ALA A 38 20.77 22.55 22.27
CA ALA A 38 21.73 21.69 21.59
C ALA A 38 21.97 20.38 22.35
N GLU A 39 22.15 20.45 23.67
CA GLU A 39 22.33 19.25 24.49
C GLU A 39 21.08 18.35 24.43
N LEU A 40 19.87 18.94 24.45
CA LEU A 40 18.62 18.20 24.38
C LEU A 40 18.45 17.51 23.01
N ALA A 41 18.77 18.22 21.93
CA ALA A 41 18.71 17.69 20.57
C ALA A 41 19.75 16.59 20.31
N GLU A 42 20.95 16.69 20.87
CA GLU A 42 21.95 15.63 20.74
C GLU A 42 21.58 14.40 21.58
N ARG A 43 21.07 14.62 22.80
CA ARG A 43 20.68 13.52 23.71
C ARG A 43 19.61 12.62 23.12
N TYR A 44 18.60 13.22 22.48
CA TYR A 44 17.45 12.49 21.93
C TYR A 44 17.52 12.34 20.40
N ALA A 45 18.71 12.42 19.81
CA ALA A 45 18.88 12.29 18.36
C ALA A 45 18.33 10.94 17.86
N PRO A 46 17.49 10.90 16.82
CA PRO A 46 16.87 9.66 16.38
C PRO A 46 17.85 8.72 15.67
N VAL A 47 17.56 7.42 15.71
CA VAL A 47 18.15 6.42 14.81
C VAL A 47 17.11 6.03 13.77
N LEU A 48 17.40 6.32 12.50
CA LEU A 48 16.51 5.96 11.40
C LEU A 48 16.87 4.55 10.91
N ARG A 49 15.94 3.61 11.07
CA ARG A 49 16.10 2.23 10.63
C ARG A 49 15.53 2.07 9.23
N ILE A 50 16.37 2.36 8.25
CA ILE A 50 16.03 2.42 6.83
C ILE A 50 15.94 1.02 6.24
N ARG A 51 14.89 0.71 5.44
CA ARG A 51 14.80 -0.57 4.72
C ARG A 51 15.98 -0.72 3.76
N ALA A 52 16.77 -1.78 3.93
CA ALA A 52 17.98 -1.97 3.15
C ALA A 52 17.64 -2.30 1.69
N GLN A 53 18.34 -1.66 0.76
CA GLN A 53 18.24 -1.90 -0.67
C GLN A 53 19.43 -2.73 -1.15
N ALA A 54 19.16 -3.89 -1.75
CA ALA A 54 20.21 -4.83 -2.14
C ALA A 54 20.84 -4.51 -3.51
N GLU A 55 20.03 -4.03 -4.45
CA GLU A 55 20.43 -3.70 -5.81
C GLU A 55 19.93 -2.29 -6.15
N PRO A 56 20.72 -1.47 -6.88
CA PRO A 56 20.26 -0.17 -7.34
C PRO A 56 18.96 -0.29 -8.15
N CYS A 57 18.05 0.66 -7.98
CA CYS A 57 16.73 0.67 -8.62
C CYS A 57 15.87 -0.58 -8.28
N GLY A 58 16.21 -1.27 -7.20
CA GLY A 58 15.51 -2.46 -6.70
C GLY A 58 14.70 -2.15 -5.44
N GLU A 59 14.07 -3.19 -4.88
CA GLU A 59 13.34 -3.10 -3.62
C GLU A 59 14.24 -2.62 -2.47
N GLY A 60 13.69 -1.74 -1.63
CA GLY A 60 14.35 -1.13 -0.48
C GLY A 60 14.27 0.39 -0.56
N GLN A 61 14.73 1.08 0.49
CA GLN A 61 14.66 2.54 0.53
C GLN A 61 15.96 3.16 0.00
N PRO A 62 15.95 3.81 -1.19
CA PRO A 62 17.15 4.44 -1.74
C PRO A 62 17.37 5.87 -1.24
N TYR A 63 16.31 6.59 -0.85
CA TYR A 63 16.40 8.00 -0.47
C TYR A 63 16.73 8.13 1.01
N LEU A 64 17.78 8.87 1.33
CA LEU A 64 18.15 9.21 2.71
C LEU A 64 17.77 10.67 2.99
N PRO A 65 17.58 11.08 4.26
CA PRO A 65 17.43 12.50 4.58
C PRO A 65 18.67 13.26 4.11
N VAL A 66 18.50 14.29 3.29
CA VAL A 66 19.62 15.08 2.76
C VAL A 66 19.71 16.42 3.46
N ASP A 67 20.92 16.98 3.48
CA ASP A 67 21.10 18.39 3.79
C ASP A 67 20.54 19.24 2.64
N ILE A 68 19.63 20.15 2.93
CA ILE A 68 19.04 21.11 2.00
C ILE A 68 20.11 21.87 1.20
N ASP A 69 21.26 22.16 1.81
CA ASP A 69 22.35 22.86 1.13
C ASP A 69 22.99 22.03 0.00
N THR A 70 22.72 20.72 -0.09
CA THR A 70 23.12 19.89 -1.24
C THR A 70 22.15 20.01 -2.42
N VAL A 71 20.89 20.34 -2.13
CA VAL A 71 19.82 20.54 -3.12
C VAL A 71 19.84 21.96 -3.64
N LEU A 72 20.03 22.94 -2.76
CA LEU A 72 20.19 24.34 -3.12
C LEU A 72 21.60 24.60 -3.67
N ASP A 73 21.76 25.68 -4.44
CA ASP A 73 22.98 25.98 -5.21
C ASP A 73 23.42 24.88 -6.20
N ASN A 74 22.59 23.84 -6.38
CA ASN A 74 22.81 22.75 -7.32
C ASN A 74 22.27 23.11 -8.71
N ARG A 75 23.10 22.94 -9.74
CA ARG A 75 22.77 23.31 -11.13
C ARG A 75 21.68 22.47 -11.76
N ASP A 76 21.41 21.29 -11.20
CA ASP A 76 20.37 20.40 -11.68
C ASP A 76 18.99 20.79 -11.14
N VAL A 77 18.92 21.65 -10.12
CA VAL A 77 17.68 22.15 -9.54
C VAL A 77 17.26 23.46 -10.20
N ALA A 78 16.01 23.49 -10.70
CA ALA A 78 15.40 24.67 -11.25
C ALA A 78 14.46 25.34 -10.23
N LEU A 79 14.31 26.66 -10.34
CA LEU A 79 13.25 27.43 -9.69
C LEU A 79 12.26 27.84 -10.78
N ARG A 80 10.98 27.53 -10.59
CA ARG A 80 9.91 27.82 -11.55
C ARG A 80 8.80 28.69 -10.99
N GLY A 81 8.11 29.42 -11.88
CA GLY A 81 7.01 30.35 -11.59
C GLY A 81 7.39 31.83 -11.82
N PRO A 82 6.49 32.79 -11.57
CA PRO A 82 5.11 32.63 -11.12
C PRO A 82 4.06 32.94 -12.21
N TRP A 83 4.46 33.27 -13.45
CA TRP A 83 3.55 33.84 -14.47
C TRP A 83 2.66 32.77 -15.11
N SER A 84 3.28 31.80 -15.77
CA SER A 84 2.76 30.45 -15.95
C SER A 84 3.44 29.61 -14.88
N GLY A 85 2.70 28.69 -14.26
CA GLY A 85 3.24 28.12 -13.03
C GLY A 85 4.41 27.17 -13.24
N ASP A 86 4.84 26.90 -14.48
CA ASP A 86 6.02 26.06 -14.83
C ASP A 86 7.10 26.85 -15.60
N ASP A 87 7.00 28.19 -15.65
CA ASP A 87 8.02 29.04 -16.28
C ASP A 87 9.36 28.93 -15.56
N LEU A 88 10.46 28.75 -16.28
CA LEU A 88 11.80 28.73 -15.68
C LEU A 88 12.19 30.14 -15.19
N ALA A 89 12.31 30.31 -13.87
CA ALA A 89 12.78 31.55 -13.25
C ALA A 89 14.32 31.55 -13.13
N GLY A 90 14.92 30.39 -12.87
CA GLY A 90 16.37 30.22 -12.74
C GLY A 90 16.76 28.76 -12.47
N ILE A 91 18.06 28.51 -12.38
CA ILE A 91 18.65 27.23 -11.93
C ILE A 91 19.64 27.51 -10.79
N ALA A 92 19.95 26.50 -9.98
CA ALA A 92 20.78 26.63 -8.78
C ALA A 92 20.31 27.76 -7.85
N PRO A 93 19.04 27.76 -7.39
CA PRO A 93 18.60 28.75 -6.41
C PRO A 93 19.38 28.56 -5.11
N SER A 94 19.92 29.65 -4.56
CA SER A 94 20.51 29.63 -3.22
C SER A 94 19.43 29.70 -2.13
N ALA A 95 19.78 29.35 -0.90
CA ALA A 95 18.90 29.51 0.26
C ALA A 95 18.39 30.95 0.42
N THR A 96 19.23 31.94 0.13
CA THR A 96 18.86 33.36 0.21
C THR A 96 17.91 33.76 -0.92
N ASP A 97 18.10 33.25 -2.14
CA ASP A 97 17.24 33.58 -3.29
C ASP A 97 15.77 33.22 -3.05
N ILE A 98 15.53 32.13 -2.32
CA ILE A 98 14.18 31.62 -2.02
C ILE A 98 13.63 32.09 -0.67
N GLY A 99 14.48 32.66 0.19
CA GLY A 99 14.16 33.04 1.57
C GLY A 99 13.23 34.25 1.71
N ASP A 100 13.07 35.06 0.67
CA ASP A 100 12.24 36.28 0.70
C ASP A 100 10.71 36.02 0.58
N GLY A 101 10.28 34.75 0.60
CA GLY A 101 8.88 34.37 0.47
C GLY A 101 8.43 34.33 -1.00
N LEU A 102 8.46 33.12 -1.57
CA LEU A 102 8.14 32.84 -2.98
C LEU A 102 6.92 31.92 -3.14
N GLY A 103 5.78 32.31 -2.58
CA GLY A 103 4.58 31.43 -2.48
C GLY A 103 3.92 30.97 -3.79
N ARG A 104 4.35 31.48 -4.96
CA ARG A 104 3.88 31.05 -6.29
C ARG A 104 4.95 30.32 -7.09
N TYR A 105 6.07 29.99 -6.46
CA TYR A 105 7.19 29.31 -7.09
C TYR A 105 7.29 27.87 -6.60
N HIS A 106 8.02 27.05 -7.33
CA HIS A 106 8.37 25.70 -6.95
C HIS A 106 9.80 25.36 -7.36
N LEU A 107 10.45 24.49 -6.60
CA LEU A 107 11.67 23.81 -7.02
C LEU A 107 11.30 22.70 -8.00
N ASP A 108 12.20 22.39 -8.93
CA ASP A 108 12.03 21.33 -9.94
C ASP A 108 13.34 20.55 -10.03
N PHE A 109 13.26 19.25 -9.76
CA PHE A 109 14.40 18.34 -9.63
C PHE A 109 14.64 17.57 -10.95
N PRO A 110 15.83 16.98 -11.17
CA PRO A 110 16.10 16.27 -12.40
C PRO A 110 15.36 14.93 -12.46
N GLY A 111 14.26 14.86 -13.22
CA GLY A 111 13.49 13.64 -13.46
C GLY A 111 12.09 13.88 -14.02
N ASP A 112 11.23 12.86 -13.95
CA ASP A 112 9.78 12.94 -14.21
C ASP A 112 9.07 12.22 -13.05
N ALA A 113 8.45 12.94 -12.10
CA ALA A 113 7.88 12.30 -10.90
C ALA A 113 6.81 11.26 -11.24
N LEU A 114 6.12 11.40 -12.38
CA LEU A 114 5.06 10.50 -12.81
C LEU A 114 5.58 9.25 -13.54
N ASP A 115 6.86 9.23 -13.90
CA ASP A 115 7.59 8.10 -14.49
C ASP A 115 9.07 8.14 -14.06
N PRO A 116 9.35 7.97 -12.76
CA PRO A 116 10.65 8.32 -12.17
C PRO A 116 11.80 7.42 -12.63
N GLY A 117 11.49 6.22 -13.15
CA GLY A 117 12.51 5.25 -13.53
C GLY A 117 13.47 5.00 -12.38
N CYS A 118 14.75 5.33 -12.58
CA CYS A 118 15.76 5.36 -11.53
C CYS A 118 16.41 6.75 -11.38
N ASP A 119 15.88 7.78 -12.05
CA ASP A 119 16.53 9.08 -12.21
C ASP A 119 16.72 9.76 -10.84
N PHE A 120 15.67 9.77 -10.00
CA PHE A 120 15.75 10.36 -8.66
C PHE A 120 16.64 9.56 -7.71
N GLU A 121 16.68 8.23 -7.82
CA GLU A 121 17.59 7.41 -6.99
C GLU A 121 19.05 7.70 -7.35
N GLU A 122 19.38 7.73 -8.64
CA GLU A 122 20.73 8.05 -9.11
C GLU A 122 21.14 9.45 -8.62
N TRP A 123 20.26 10.44 -8.76
CA TRP A 123 20.51 11.79 -8.27
C TRP A 123 20.64 11.87 -6.74
N SER A 124 19.80 11.15 -5.99
CA SER A 124 19.90 11.09 -4.52
C SER A 124 21.24 10.51 -4.06
N ARG A 125 21.76 9.49 -4.76
CA ARG A 125 23.09 8.92 -4.51
C ARG A 125 24.21 9.93 -4.82
N GLU A 126 24.07 10.73 -5.87
CA GLU A 126 25.03 11.79 -6.21
C GLU A 126 25.07 12.88 -5.13
N LEU A 127 23.91 13.35 -4.68
CA LEU A 127 23.80 14.32 -3.58
C LEU A 127 24.40 13.80 -2.26
N SER A 128 24.22 12.50 -2.01
CA SER A 128 24.66 11.84 -0.78
C SER A 128 26.11 11.36 -0.82
N ALA A 129 26.81 11.46 -1.96
CA ALA A 129 28.17 10.92 -2.11
C ALA A 129 29.19 11.65 -1.22
N ASP A 130 29.04 12.98 -1.11
CA ASP A 130 29.94 13.86 -0.36
C ASP A 130 29.25 14.53 0.85
N SER A 131 28.01 14.15 1.16
CA SER A 131 27.23 14.69 2.28
C SER A 131 26.84 13.58 3.26
N ARG A 132 26.52 13.98 4.49
CA ARG A 132 26.00 13.07 5.51
C ARG A 132 24.50 13.32 5.66
N PRO A 133 23.70 12.29 5.97
CA PRO A 133 22.29 12.50 6.23
C PRO A 133 22.06 13.46 7.38
N THR A 134 21.09 14.37 7.24
CA THR A 134 20.87 15.47 8.17
C THR A 134 19.45 15.43 8.74
N ALA A 135 19.33 15.74 10.03
CA ALA A 135 18.07 15.96 10.72
C ALA A 135 18.06 17.37 11.31
N TYR A 136 17.05 18.16 10.96
CA TYR A 136 16.92 19.53 11.46
C TYR A 136 16.15 19.52 12.78
N ALA A 137 16.87 19.77 13.87
CA ALA A 137 16.31 19.77 15.21
C ALA A 137 15.76 21.14 15.59
N ARG A 138 14.64 21.19 16.31
CA ARG A 138 14.06 22.44 16.82
C ARG A 138 13.45 22.23 18.20
N VAL A 139 13.80 23.08 19.15
CA VAL A 139 13.22 23.09 20.50
C VAL A 139 12.30 24.30 20.65
N VAL A 140 11.00 24.06 20.79
CA VAL A 140 9.98 25.10 20.67
C VAL A 140 8.85 24.92 21.67
N GLY A 141 8.35 26.01 22.25
CA GLY A 141 7.13 26.01 23.06
C GLY A 141 5.87 26.14 22.21
N ASP A 142 4.73 25.71 22.75
CA ASP A 142 3.43 25.90 22.10
C ASP A 142 2.66 27.06 22.78
N PRO A 143 2.09 28.02 22.02
CA PRO A 143 1.34 29.15 22.59
C PRO A 143 0.18 28.73 23.50
N GLY A 144 -0.44 27.57 23.25
CA GLY A 144 -1.52 27.01 24.04
C GLY A 144 -1.06 26.15 25.22
N ARG A 145 0.24 25.83 25.31
CA ARG A 145 0.85 24.97 26.34
C ARG A 145 2.12 25.58 26.92
N PRO A 146 2.01 26.65 27.73
CA PRO A 146 3.16 27.40 28.20
C PRO A 146 4.12 26.62 29.12
N ASP A 147 3.65 25.52 29.72
CA ASP A 147 4.43 24.65 30.61
C ASP A 147 5.00 23.40 29.89
N GLN A 148 4.91 23.36 28.55
CA GLN A 148 5.41 22.26 27.73
C GLN A 148 6.27 22.77 26.57
N ILE A 149 7.27 21.98 26.18
CA ILE A 149 8.05 22.20 24.97
C ILE A 149 8.05 20.95 24.09
N ALA A 150 8.19 21.17 22.78
CA ALA A 150 8.37 20.14 21.77
C ALA A 150 9.81 20.18 21.23
N LEU A 151 10.46 19.03 21.18
CA LEU A 151 11.67 18.77 20.41
C LEU A 151 11.28 18.08 19.11
N GLN A 152 11.46 18.76 17.99
CA GLN A 152 11.15 18.26 16.65
C GLN A 152 12.43 17.90 15.93
N TYR A 153 12.40 16.81 15.15
CA TYR A 153 13.41 16.51 14.14
C TYR A 153 12.72 16.42 12.80
N TRP A 154 13.18 17.22 11.84
CA TRP A 154 12.67 17.26 10.48
C TRP A 154 13.65 16.62 9.50
N PHE A 155 13.11 15.85 8.55
CA PHE A 155 13.87 15.14 7.53
C PHE A 155 13.38 15.58 6.16
N PHE A 156 14.31 15.88 5.25
CA PHE A 156 14.00 16.16 3.86
C PHE A 156 14.50 15.02 2.97
N TYR A 157 13.59 14.42 2.20
CA TYR A 157 13.94 13.46 1.15
C TYR A 157 13.72 14.13 -0.21
N VAL A 158 14.56 13.80 -1.19
CA VAL A 158 14.47 14.44 -2.52
C VAL A 158 13.29 13.95 -3.35
N PHE A 159 12.73 12.78 -3.04
CA PHE A 159 11.64 12.20 -3.79
C PHE A 159 10.82 11.25 -2.93
N ASN A 160 9.49 11.33 -3.02
CA ASN A 160 8.54 10.36 -2.46
C ASN A 160 8.14 9.37 -3.56
N ASP A 161 8.63 8.13 -3.51
CA ASP A 161 8.29 7.06 -4.46
C ASP A 161 7.19 6.14 -3.90
N TRP A 162 6.01 6.70 -3.68
CA TRP A 162 4.84 5.96 -3.20
C TRP A 162 3.65 6.10 -4.16
N ASN A 163 2.46 5.67 -3.76
CA ASN A 163 1.30 5.74 -4.66
C ASN A 163 0.99 7.17 -5.17
N ASN A 164 1.49 8.20 -4.48
CA ASN A 164 1.34 9.61 -4.76
C ASN A 164 2.65 10.30 -5.18
N ASN A 165 3.48 9.70 -6.04
CA ASN A 165 4.79 10.27 -6.41
C ASN A 165 4.86 11.79 -6.51
N HIS A 166 5.83 12.36 -5.80
CA HIS A 166 6.15 13.77 -5.89
C HIS A 166 7.62 14.01 -5.55
N GLU A 167 8.17 15.05 -6.17
CA GLU A 167 9.45 15.61 -5.78
C GLU A 167 9.38 16.25 -4.40
N GLY A 168 10.46 16.05 -3.65
CA GLY A 168 10.64 16.53 -2.28
C GLY A 168 9.68 15.89 -1.29
N ASP A 169 10.15 15.68 -0.07
CA ASP A 169 9.32 15.13 0.99
C ASP A 169 9.79 15.62 2.35
N TRP A 170 8.86 16.08 3.18
CA TRP A 170 9.16 16.63 4.51
C TRP A 170 8.46 15.82 5.57
N GLU A 171 9.25 15.09 6.34
CA GLU A 171 8.80 14.22 7.43
C GLU A 171 9.37 14.69 8.77
N MET A 172 8.78 14.24 9.88
CA MET A 172 9.26 14.59 11.22
C MET A 172 8.96 13.57 12.30
N ILE A 173 9.76 13.61 13.37
CA ILE A 173 9.37 13.07 14.67
C ILE A 173 9.35 14.18 15.74
N GLN A 174 8.53 14.01 16.77
CA GLN A 174 8.37 15.01 17.82
C GLN A 174 8.31 14.35 19.20
N LEU A 175 9.08 14.90 20.14
CA LEU A 175 9.07 14.53 21.56
C LEU A 175 8.54 15.73 22.35
N VAL A 176 7.55 15.51 23.21
CA VAL A 176 6.96 16.54 24.07
C VAL A 176 7.43 16.34 25.49
N PHE A 177 7.82 17.42 26.15
CA PHE A 177 8.25 17.43 27.55
C PHE A 177 7.33 18.33 28.37
N ASP A 178 6.95 17.86 29.56
CA ASP A 178 6.29 18.67 30.59
C ASP A 178 7.32 19.55 31.29
N ALA A 179 7.88 20.49 30.53
CA ALA A 179 8.90 21.42 30.95
C ALA A 179 8.70 22.78 30.25
N PRO A 180 8.95 23.90 30.95
CA PRO A 180 8.79 25.24 30.38
C PRO A 180 9.93 25.64 29.42
N ASP A 181 11.07 24.94 29.45
CA ASP A 181 12.25 25.23 28.64
C ASP A 181 13.17 24.01 28.47
N ALA A 182 14.16 24.14 27.57
CA ALA A 182 15.12 23.07 27.25
C ALA A 182 15.96 22.64 28.45
N ALA A 183 16.36 23.58 29.31
CA ALA A 183 17.17 23.28 30.48
C ALA A 183 16.39 22.44 31.50
N ALA A 184 15.09 22.72 31.67
CA ALA A 184 14.18 21.90 32.46
C ALA A 184 13.92 20.54 31.82
N ALA A 185 13.73 20.48 30.50
CA ALA A 185 13.53 19.22 29.78
C ALA A 185 14.71 18.26 29.91
N LEU A 186 15.96 18.75 29.99
CA LEU A 186 17.15 17.91 30.24
C LEU A 186 17.12 17.13 31.56
N ARG A 187 16.19 17.43 32.47
CA ARG A 187 16.04 16.75 33.78
C ARG A 187 14.83 15.81 33.83
N THR A 188 14.13 15.64 32.73
CA THR A 188 12.93 14.81 32.61
C THR A 188 12.98 14.00 31.32
N GLU A 189 12.19 12.94 31.28
CA GLU A 189 11.93 12.19 30.06
C GLU A 189 10.77 12.86 29.28
N PRO A 190 10.65 12.59 27.97
CA PRO A 190 9.49 13.00 27.19
C PRO A 190 8.21 12.35 27.73
N THR A 191 7.11 13.09 27.75
CA THR A 191 5.79 12.57 28.15
C THR A 191 5.01 12.01 26.97
N LEU A 192 5.29 12.49 25.76
CA LEU A 192 4.65 12.03 24.53
C LEU A 192 5.66 12.02 23.38
N VAL A 193 5.60 11.02 22.53
CA VAL A 193 6.39 10.89 21.30
C VAL A 193 5.44 10.65 20.15
N GLY A 194 5.65 11.32 19.02
CA GLY A 194 4.86 11.08 17.82
C GLY A 194 5.67 11.12 16.55
N TYR A 195 5.33 10.21 15.64
CA TYR A 195 6.00 10.01 14.37
C TYR A 195 5.04 10.38 13.24
N SER A 196 5.47 11.24 12.31
CA SER A 196 4.63 11.70 11.20
C SER A 196 4.28 10.56 10.25
N GLN A 197 3.04 10.54 9.80
CA GLN A 197 2.52 9.56 8.85
C GLN A 197 1.55 10.30 7.94
N HIS A 198 2.00 10.62 6.72
CA HIS A 198 1.18 11.31 5.72
C HIS A 198 0.65 12.66 6.26
N SER A 199 -0.67 12.83 6.35
CA SER A 199 -1.31 14.07 6.83
C SER A 199 -1.42 14.17 8.37
N GLY A 200 -0.86 13.22 9.12
CA GLY A 200 -0.98 13.14 10.58
C GLY A 200 0.20 12.43 11.22
N GLY A 201 -0.04 11.65 12.27
CA GLY A 201 1.00 10.86 12.93
C GLY A 201 0.43 9.84 13.90
N GLU A 202 1.30 8.96 14.39
CA GLU A 202 0.98 8.04 15.48
C GLU A 202 1.71 8.51 16.75
N GLY A 203 0.98 8.57 17.86
CA GLY A 203 1.49 9.05 19.14
C GLY A 203 1.54 7.93 20.18
N THR A 204 2.55 7.95 21.05
CA THR A 204 2.68 7.04 22.18
C THR A 204 3.45 7.70 23.34
N THR A 205 3.53 7.05 24.49
CA THR A 205 4.33 7.53 25.64
C THR A 205 5.74 6.97 25.58
N TRP A 206 6.71 7.64 26.22
CA TRP A 206 8.12 7.22 26.22
C TRP A 206 8.34 5.81 26.80
N ASP A 207 7.53 5.41 27.78
CA ASP A 207 7.57 4.13 28.47
C ASP A 207 6.72 3.02 27.81
N SER A 208 6.12 3.31 26.65
CA SER A 208 5.28 2.38 25.90
C SER A 208 6.05 1.19 25.36
N ASP A 209 5.43 -0.01 25.36
CA ASP A 209 5.99 -1.21 24.72
C ASP A 209 6.18 -1.05 23.19
N LEU A 210 5.59 -0.01 22.58
CA LEU A 210 5.80 0.34 21.18
C LEU A 210 7.16 1.02 20.94
N MET A 211 7.72 1.67 21.97
CA MET A 211 8.97 2.42 21.83
C MET A 211 10.17 1.49 21.81
N GLU A 212 10.96 1.58 20.74
CA GLU A 212 12.33 1.10 20.73
C GLU A 212 13.27 2.30 20.93
N VAL A 213 14.07 2.25 21.98
CA VAL A 213 15.02 3.31 22.34
C VAL A 213 16.42 2.69 22.45
N LEU A 214 17.38 3.23 21.69
CA LEU A 214 18.78 2.83 21.74
C LEU A 214 19.57 3.69 22.70
N ASP A 215 20.51 3.07 23.41
CA ASP A 215 21.37 3.73 24.40
C ASP A 215 20.56 4.58 25.42
N ASP A 216 19.35 4.12 25.76
CA ASP A 216 18.36 4.73 26.66
C ASP A 216 17.80 6.12 26.25
N THR A 217 18.37 6.79 25.23
CA THR A 217 17.95 8.15 24.85
C THR A 217 17.61 8.33 23.38
N HIS A 218 18.00 7.42 22.49
CA HIS A 218 17.82 7.61 21.04
C HIS A 218 16.59 6.86 20.52
N PRO A 219 15.49 7.55 20.19
CA PRO A 219 14.30 6.90 19.66
C PRO A 219 14.60 6.27 18.29
N VAL A 220 14.21 5.02 18.11
CA VAL A 220 14.29 4.33 16.81
C VAL A 220 13.05 4.67 15.99
N VAL A 221 13.29 5.08 14.76
CA VAL A 221 12.26 5.44 13.79
C VAL A 221 12.35 4.47 12.63
N TYR A 222 11.22 3.99 12.14
CA TYR A 222 11.14 3.17 10.94
C TYR A 222 10.47 3.96 9.81
N PRO A 223 11.22 4.73 9.00
CA PRO A 223 10.67 5.35 7.80
C PRO A 223 10.26 4.27 6.80
N ALA A 224 9.04 4.39 6.27
CA ALA A 224 8.53 3.50 5.24
C ALA A 224 9.22 3.74 3.90
N GLU A 225 9.41 2.66 3.15
CA GLU A 225 9.93 2.70 1.79
C GLU A 225 9.03 3.56 0.89
N GLY A 226 9.66 4.51 0.19
CA GLY A 226 9.03 5.39 -0.78
C GLY A 226 8.25 6.56 -0.16
N SER A 227 7.42 6.30 0.85
CA SER A 227 6.56 7.33 1.47
C SER A 227 7.19 8.09 2.63
N HIS A 228 8.26 7.54 3.22
CA HIS A 228 8.96 8.08 4.39
C HIS A 228 8.10 8.28 5.65
N ALA A 229 6.83 7.86 5.62
CA ALA A 229 5.97 7.84 6.80
C ALA A 229 6.66 7.04 7.92
N ASN A 230 6.71 7.62 9.12
CA ASN A 230 7.50 7.14 10.23
C ASN A 230 6.68 6.24 11.15
N PHE A 231 7.21 5.05 11.47
CA PHE A 231 6.55 4.05 12.32
C PHE A 231 7.42 3.64 13.51
N PHE A 232 6.78 3.11 14.55
CA PHE A 232 7.43 2.62 15.76
C PHE A 232 8.03 1.21 15.61
N GLY A 233 7.74 0.50 14.52
CA GLY A 233 8.22 -0.87 14.34
C GLY A 233 8.23 -1.34 12.90
N ALA A 234 8.84 -2.50 12.68
CA ALA A 234 8.91 -3.14 11.37
C ALA A 234 7.64 -3.93 11.06
N ALA A 235 6.80 -3.39 10.17
CA ALA A 235 5.64 -4.09 9.63
C ALA A 235 5.25 -3.53 8.25
N LEU A 236 4.28 -4.19 7.62
CA LEU A 236 3.54 -3.59 6.53
C LEU A 236 2.33 -2.89 7.13
N TYR A 237 2.15 -1.61 6.86
CA TYR A 237 1.08 -0.79 7.43
C TYR A 237 0.11 -0.37 6.34
N LEU A 238 -1.17 -0.21 6.71
CA LEU A 238 -2.16 0.37 5.81
C LEU A 238 -2.07 1.90 5.88
N GLY A 239 -1.53 2.49 4.82
CA GLY A 239 -1.45 3.94 4.63
C GLY A 239 -2.77 4.47 4.09
N ARG A 240 -3.35 5.46 4.76
CA ARG A 240 -4.53 6.18 4.27
C ARG A 240 -4.52 7.63 4.73
N SER A 241 -4.58 8.54 3.78
CA SER A 241 -5.04 9.89 4.04
C SER A 241 -5.84 10.45 2.85
N ALA A 242 -6.65 11.48 3.10
CA ALA A 242 -7.35 12.17 2.02
C ALA A 242 -6.37 12.98 1.14
N ASP A 243 -5.20 13.34 1.69
CA ASP A 243 -4.24 14.26 1.08
C ASP A 243 -3.09 13.55 0.34
N THR A 244 -2.78 12.30 0.71
CA THR A 244 -1.69 11.46 0.16
C THR A 244 -2.19 10.18 -0.51
N GLY A 245 -3.49 9.91 -0.45
CA GLY A 245 -4.09 8.72 -1.07
C GLY A 245 -4.09 7.49 -0.16
N VAL A 246 -4.24 6.31 -0.77
CA VAL A 246 -4.35 5.02 -0.07
C VAL A 246 -3.25 4.09 -0.57
N GLY A 247 -2.70 3.28 0.32
CA GLY A 247 -1.59 2.41 -0.02
C GLY A 247 -1.14 1.54 1.14
N CYS A 248 0.02 0.94 0.96
CA CYS A 248 0.66 0.17 2.01
C CYS A 248 2.07 0.75 2.22
N ASP A 249 2.38 1.06 3.46
CA ASP A 249 3.68 1.59 3.88
C ASP A 249 4.53 0.43 4.39
N ASP A 250 5.69 0.22 3.79
CA ASP A 250 6.54 -0.92 4.08
C ASP A 250 7.76 -0.52 4.89
N THR A 251 7.83 -1.02 6.13
CA THR A 251 8.97 -0.83 7.04
C THR A 251 9.57 -2.18 7.43
N ARG A 252 9.38 -3.23 6.62
CA ARG A 252 9.88 -4.56 6.95
C ARG A 252 11.40 -4.65 6.73
N LYS A 253 11.99 -5.63 7.40
CA LYS A 253 13.40 -6.01 7.26
C LYS A 253 13.74 -6.42 5.82
N PRO A 254 15.05 -6.46 5.46
CA PRO A 254 16.23 -6.07 6.24
C PRO A 254 16.37 -4.55 6.42
N HIS A 255 17.17 -4.12 7.39
CA HIS A 255 17.40 -2.70 7.69
C HIS A 255 18.87 -2.31 7.76
N THR A 256 19.14 -1.03 7.54
CA THR A 256 20.37 -0.34 7.90
C THR A 256 20.04 0.76 8.90
N ASP A 257 20.74 0.79 10.03
CA ASP A 257 20.60 1.85 11.03
C ASP A 257 21.40 3.08 10.60
N LEU A 258 20.74 4.23 10.53
CA LEU A 258 21.29 5.51 10.13
C LEU A 258 21.20 6.52 11.29
N ARG A 259 22.33 7.14 11.62
CA ARG A 259 22.42 8.23 12.60
C ARG A 259 22.70 9.55 11.85
N PRO A 260 21.68 10.41 11.65
CA PRO A 260 21.86 11.67 10.95
C PRO A 260 22.66 12.68 11.79
N ASP A 261 23.30 13.63 11.12
CA ASP A 261 23.88 14.81 11.77
C ASP A 261 22.76 15.76 12.20
N ILE A 262 22.90 16.35 13.39
CA ILE A 262 21.87 17.21 13.98
C ILE A 262 22.16 18.68 13.65
N ALA A 263 21.29 19.28 12.83
CA ALA A 263 21.31 20.70 12.53
C ALA A 263 20.29 21.44 13.42
N LEU A 264 20.75 22.05 14.51
CA LEU A 264 19.87 22.78 15.43
C LEU A 264 19.40 24.10 14.83
N MET A 265 18.09 24.23 14.63
CA MET A 265 17.42 25.43 14.17
C MET A 265 17.05 26.35 15.35
N PRO A 266 17.38 27.64 15.28
CA PRO A 266 16.85 28.63 16.21
C PRO A 266 15.32 28.66 16.18
N THR A 267 14.70 29.09 17.27
CA THR A 267 13.23 29.06 17.40
C THR A 267 12.58 30.36 16.98
N ASP A 268 13.25 31.49 17.21
CA ASP A 268 12.78 32.80 16.80
C ASP A 268 13.00 33.02 15.29
N GLN A 269 12.07 33.76 14.69
CA GLN A 269 12.04 33.92 13.23
C GLN A 269 13.26 34.65 12.67
N ALA A 270 13.79 35.64 13.37
CA ALA A 270 14.98 36.34 12.91
C ALA A 270 16.20 35.40 12.95
N GLY A 271 16.36 34.65 14.04
CA GLY A 271 17.44 33.69 14.23
C GLY A 271 17.41 32.56 13.21
N TYR A 272 16.26 31.92 12.97
CA TYR A 272 16.23 30.81 12.02
C TYR A 272 16.37 31.27 10.57
N LEU A 273 15.92 32.47 10.21
CA LEU A 273 16.12 32.99 8.85
C LEU A 273 17.56 33.46 8.61
N ASP A 274 18.28 33.87 9.65
CA ASP A 274 19.70 34.18 9.57
C ASP A 274 20.54 32.91 9.39
N ALA A 275 20.23 31.86 10.17
CA ALA A 275 20.95 30.59 10.13
C ALA A 275 20.54 29.69 8.94
N PHE A 276 19.26 29.68 8.58
CA PHE A 276 18.66 28.82 7.55
C PHE A 276 17.70 29.64 6.66
N PRO A 277 18.20 30.50 5.76
CA PRO A 277 17.37 31.40 4.95
C PRO A 277 16.27 30.71 4.14
N TRP A 278 16.51 29.46 3.72
CA TRP A 278 15.54 28.65 2.98
C TRP A 278 14.23 28.39 3.74
N LEU A 279 14.22 28.51 5.08
CA LEU A 279 12.98 28.45 5.88
C LEU A 279 12.01 29.61 5.59
N GLY A 280 12.47 30.66 4.90
CA GLY A 280 11.62 31.73 4.40
C GLY A 280 10.83 31.35 3.14
N PHE A 281 11.18 30.24 2.47
CA PHE A 281 10.52 29.80 1.24
C PHE A 281 9.07 29.38 1.52
N GLN A 282 8.14 29.94 0.75
CA GLN A 282 6.69 29.67 0.84
C GLN A 282 6.16 28.90 -0.37
N GLY A 283 7.05 28.52 -1.29
CA GLY A 283 6.70 27.76 -2.48
C GLY A 283 6.62 26.26 -2.22
N ARG A 284 6.71 25.49 -3.30
CA ARG A 284 6.70 24.02 -3.28
C ARG A 284 8.12 23.47 -3.38
N TRP A 285 8.43 22.50 -2.54
CA TRP A 285 9.69 21.77 -2.54
C TRP A 285 9.59 20.61 -3.51
N GLY A 286 9.62 20.89 -4.82
CA GLY A 286 9.41 19.91 -5.87
C GLY A 286 8.35 20.34 -6.87
N GLU A 287 8.33 19.67 -8.02
CA GLU A 287 7.52 20.06 -9.18
C GLU A 287 6.03 20.16 -8.87
N ARG A 288 5.35 20.98 -9.67
CA ARG A 288 3.96 21.32 -9.44
C ARG A 288 3.00 20.45 -10.25
N HIS A 289 2.28 19.58 -9.56
CA HIS A 289 1.18 18.79 -10.11
C HIS A 289 -0.18 19.11 -9.45
N GLU A 290 -1.22 18.42 -9.92
CA GLU A 290 -2.54 18.43 -9.28
C GLU A 290 -2.60 17.45 -8.10
N ALA A 291 -3.39 17.83 -7.08
CA ALA A 291 -3.70 17.01 -5.92
C ALA A 291 -2.45 16.46 -5.20
N PHE A 292 -2.37 15.15 -5.05
CA PHE A 292 -1.40 14.45 -4.19
C PHE A 292 -0.03 14.19 -4.84
N TYR A 293 0.14 14.50 -6.14
CA TYR A 293 1.43 14.41 -6.85
C TYR A 293 2.26 15.70 -6.76
N ASN A 294 1.75 16.71 -6.06
CA ASN A 294 2.35 18.04 -5.98
C ASN A 294 3.43 18.07 -4.90
N GLY A 295 4.57 18.71 -5.17
CA GLY A 295 5.62 18.89 -4.16
C GLY A 295 5.08 19.48 -2.84
N PRO A 296 5.61 19.08 -1.69
CA PRO A 296 5.12 19.57 -0.40
C PRO A 296 5.50 21.04 -0.20
N THR A 297 4.77 21.71 0.68
CA THR A 297 5.25 22.96 1.29
C THR A 297 6.28 22.68 2.38
N GLY A 298 7.13 23.65 2.70
CA GLY A 298 8.16 23.52 3.74
C GLY A 298 7.60 23.49 5.17
N PRO A 299 8.45 23.18 6.17
CA PRO A 299 8.07 23.10 7.58
C PRO A 299 7.39 24.38 8.08
N ASN A 300 7.92 25.55 7.72
CA ASN A 300 7.41 26.88 8.06
C ASN A 300 5.93 27.13 7.71
N MET A 301 5.35 26.35 6.79
CA MET A 301 3.96 26.47 6.35
C MET A 301 3.02 25.46 7.01
N LYS A 302 3.50 24.64 7.95
CA LYS A 302 2.72 23.58 8.57
C LYS A 302 2.17 23.97 9.93
N HIS A 303 1.05 23.37 10.33
CA HIS A 303 0.46 23.59 11.65
C HIS A 303 1.41 23.17 12.78
N GLN A 304 2.12 22.04 12.61
CA GLN A 304 3.13 21.58 13.56
C GLN A 304 4.32 22.53 13.73
N TRP A 305 4.51 23.52 12.86
CA TRP A 305 5.58 24.52 13.05
C TRP A 305 5.21 25.61 14.05
N THR A 306 3.93 26.00 14.07
CA THR A 306 3.43 27.10 14.89
C THR A 306 2.79 26.63 16.20
N GLU A 307 2.08 25.50 16.17
CA GLU A 307 1.34 24.95 17.32
C GLU A 307 1.63 23.43 17.43
N PRO A 308 2.89 23.05 17.70
CA PRO A 308 3.37 21.67 17.63
C PRO A 308 2.63 20.70 18.54
N ILE A 309 2.23 21.14 19.74
CA ILE A 309 1.59 20.28 20.74
C ILE A 309 0.10 20.21 20.47
N GLN A 310 -0.54 21.33 20.12
CA GLN A 310 -1.96 21.31 19.75
C GLN A 310 -2.21 20.48 18.47
N TRP A 311 -1.31 20.54 17.49
CA TRP A 311 -1.37 19.67 16.31
C TRP A 311 -1.31 18.19 16.68
N ALA A 312 -0.37 17.80 17.55
CA ALA A 312 -0.23 16.43 18.01
C ALA A 312 -1.54 15.90 18.63
N GLU A 313 -2.17 16.69 19.51
CA GLU A 313 -3.42 16.28 20.17
C GLU A 313 -4.63 16.16 19.24
N GLN A 314 -4.62 16.92 18.14
CA GLN A 314 -5.72 16.91 17.18
C GLN A 314 -5.58 15.81 16.14
N THR A 315 -4.34 15.42 15.83
CA THR A 315 -4.04 14.61 14.63
C THR A 315 -3.41 13.26 14.93
N TRP A 316 -2.78 13.08 16.09
CA TRP A 316 -2.12 11.81 16.39
C TRP A 316 -3.13 10.74 16.78
N ARG A 317 -2.94 9.56 16.21
CA ARG A 317 -3.69 8.34 16.54
C ARG A 317 -2.91 7.48 17.53
N ASP A 318 -3.62 6.69 18.31
CA ASP A 318 -3.04 5.78 19.31
C ASP A 318 -2.44 4.50 18.69
N GLY A 319 -2.55 4.32 17.38
CA GLY A 319 -2.09 3.09 16.73
C GLY A 319 -2.22 3.08 15.21
N SER A 320 -1.26 2.43 14.55
CA SER A 320 -1.30 2.11 13.12
C SER A 320 -1.89 0.72 12.84
N VAL A 321 -2.63 0.61 11.73
CA VAL A 321 -3.18 -0.67 11.29
C VAL A 321 -2.11 -1.45 10.55
N THR A 322 -1.59 -2.50 11.18
CA THR A 322 -0.70 -3.45 10.52
C THR A 322 -1.50 -4.35 9.59
N VAL A 323 -0.93 -4.61 8.42
CA VAL A 323 -1.38 -5.63 7.50
C VAL A 323 -0.89 -6.98 8.03
N PRO A 324 -1.79 -7.89 8.45
CA PRO A 324 -1.36 -9.21 8.86
C PRO A 324 -0.77 -9.92 7.64
N LEU A 325 0.55 -10.17 7.69
CA LEU A 325 1.26 -11.02 6.73
C LEU A 325 0.74 -12.47 6.76
N SER A 326 0.02 -12.84 7.83
CA SER A 326 -0.69 -14.10 7.93
C SER A 326 -1.92 -14.13 7.02
N SER A 327 -1.74 -14.87 5.93
CA SER A 327 -2.77 -15.37 5.03
C SER A 327 -3.90 -16.05 5.81
N ALA A 328 -4.99 -15.32 6.05
CA ALA A 328 -6.20 -15.90 6.61
C ALA A 328 -7.25 -16.27 5.54
N ILE A 329 -7.10 -15.81 4.27
CA ILE A 329 -8.02 -16.08 3.15
C ILE A 329 -7.35 -15.87 1.77
N GLY A 330 -7.42 -16.89 0.88
CA GLY A 330 -7.23 -16.76 -0.58
C GLY A 330 -5.95 -16.06 -1.06
N PRO A 331 -5.84 -15.60 -2.33
CA PRO A 331 -4.87 -14.57 -2.66
C PRO A 331 -5.11 -13.40 -1.71
N ASN A 332 -4.13 -13.14 -0.83
CA ASN A 332 -4.25 -12.28 0.34
C ASN A 332 -5.02 -11.02 -0.04
N VAL A 333 -6.24 -10.82 0.50
CA VAL A 333 -7.07 -9.65 0.16
C VAL A 333 -6.29 -8.36 0.36
N THR A 334 -5.34 -8.35 1.29
CA THR A 334 -4.48 -7.21 1.57
C THR A 334 -3.26 -7.11 0.64
N ASN A 335 -2.56 -8.20 0.26
CA ASN A 335 -1.52 -8.10 -0.79
C ASN A 335 -2.14 -7.86 -2.18
N ALA A 336 -3.31 -8.44 -2.42
CA ALA A 336 -4.13 -8.15 -3.59
C ALA A 336 -4.64 -6.71 -3.54
N PHE A 337 -4.93 -6.15 -2.36
CA PHE A 337 -5.23 -4.73 -2.20
C PHE A 337 -4.00 -3.87 -2.45
N CYS A 338 -2.88 -4.08 -1.75
CA CYS A 338 -1.64 -3.31 -1.94
C CYS A 338 -1.20 -3.37 -3.42
N GLY A 339 -1.14 -4.57 -4.00
CA GLY A 339 -0.79 -4.73 -5.42
C GLY A 339 -1.84 -4.17 -6.38
N ALA A 340 -3.13 -4.24 -6.08
CA ALA A 340 -4.17 -3.62 -6.92
C ALA A 340 -4.16 -2.10 -6.80
N VAL A 341 -3.87 -1.55 -5.62
CA VAL A 341 -3.74 -0.12 -5.38
C VAL A 341 -2.49 0.40 -6.07
N GLU A 342 -1.35 -0.26 -5.92
CA GLU A 342 -0.11 0.05 -6.64
C GLU A 342 -0.31 0.00 -8.17
N THR A 343 -0.88 -1.10 -8.69
CA THR A 343 -1.23 -1.23 -10.12
C THR A 343 -2.20 -0.13 -10.56
N GLY A 344 -3.19 0.18 -9.72
CA GLY A 344 -4.17 1.23 -9.97
C GLY A 344 -3.54 2.61 -10.00
N SER A 345 -2.60 2.89 -9.09
CA SER A 345 -1.84 4.14 -9.03
C SER A 345 -0.94 4.27 -10.24
N ASN A 346 -0.23 3.20 -10.63
CA ASN A 346 0.56 3.16 -11.86
C ASN A 346 -0.28 3.50 -13.11
N LEU A 347 -1.48 2.93 -13.22
CA LEU A 347 -2.39 3.24 -14.31
C LEU A 347 -2.89 4.69 -14.24
N LEU A 348 -3.21 5.19 -13.05
CA LEU A 348 -3.64 6.57 -12.85
C LEU A 348 -2.54 7.55 -13.22
N ARG A 349 -1.29 7.33 -12.77
CA ARG A 349 -0.10 8.11 -13.14
C ARG A 349 0.08 8.16 -14.65
N ALA A 350 -0.01 7.01 -15.33
CA ALA A 350 0.08 6.94 -16.78
C ALA A 350 -1.03 7.77 -17.49
N ILE A 351 -2.23 7.82 -16.92
CA ILE A 351 -3.34 8.65 -17.43
C ILE A 351 -3.10 10.13 -17.14
N VAL A 352 -2.62 10.49 -15.94
CA VAL A 352 -2.32 11.88 -15.56
C VAL A 352 -1.19 12.45 -16.42
N ARG A 353 -0.12 11.66 -16.62
CA ARG A 353 1.01 12.02 -17.49
C ARG A 353 0.59 12.20 -18.95
N ASN A 354 -0.34 11.37 -19.46
CA ASN A 354 -0.83 11.47 -20.84
C ASN A 354 -2.36 11.28 -20.93
N PRO A 355 -3.14 12.34 -20.64
CA PRO A 355 -4.60 12.24 -20.54
C PRO A 355 -5.25 11.90 -21.87
N GLY A 356 -4.69 12.36 -22.99
CA GLY A 356 -5.20 12.05 -24.33
C GLY A 356 -5.13 10.55 -24.64
N THR A 357 -3.99 9.91 -24.35
CA THR A 357 -3.81 8.47 -24.55
C THR A 357 -4.67 7.66 -23.58
N GLY A 358 -4.70 8.07 -22.31
CA GLY A 358 -5.56 7.46 -21.29
C GLY A 358 -7.04 7.47 -21.70
N LEU A 359 -7.55 8.63 -22.11
CA LEU A 359 -8.93 8.77 -22.60
C LEU A 359 -9.19 7.95 -23.86
N ALA A 360 -8.24 7.87 -24.80
CA ALA A 360 -8.37 7.06 -26.00
C ALA A 360 -8.45 5.55 -25.68
N VAL A 361 -7.62 5.06 -24.75
CA VAL A 361 -7.64 3.66 -24.29
C VAL A 361 -8.98 3.36 -23.59
N LEU A 362 -9.41 4.22 -22.66
CA LEU A 362 -10.70 4.06 -21.98
C LEU A 362 -11.88 4.08 -22.95
N ALA A 363 -11.88 5.01 -23.92
CA ALA A 363 -12.88 5.08 -24.97
C ALA A 363 -12.86 3.81 -25.85
N GLY A 364 -11.68 3.29 -26.18
CA GLY A 364 -11.50 2.03 -26.90
C GLY A 364 -12.06 0.82 -26.15
N LEU A 365 -11.76 0.70 -24.86
CA LEU A 365 -12.31 -0.36 -23.99
C LEU A 365 -13.83 -0.25 -23.87
N ALA A 366 -14.36 0.96 -23.65
CA ALA A 366 -15.78 1.21 -23.61
C ALA A 366 -16.44 0.85 -24.94
N ALA A 367 -15.84 1.22 -26.07
CA ALA A 367 -16.32 0.88 -27.40
C ALA A 367 -16.32 -0.65 -27.63
N ILE A 368 -15.30 -1.38 -27.17
CA ILE A 368 -15.26 -2.85 -27.22
C ILE A 368 -16.41 -3.46 -26.41
N VAL A 369 -16.64 -2.98 -25.18
CA VAL A 369 -17.73 -3.46 -24.33
C VAL A 369 -19.09 -3.15 -24.95
N ILE A 370 -19.30 -1.92 -25.44
CA ILE A 370 -20.53 -1.51 -26.13
C ILE A 370 -20.72 -2.34 -27.42
N ALA A 371 -19.66 -2.59 -28.19
CA ALA A 371 -19.72 -3.41 -29.39
C ALA A 371 -20.03 -4.88 -29.06
N ALA A 372 -19.47 -5.43 -27.98
CA ALA A 372 -19.80 -6.79 -27.52
C ALA A 372 -21.24 -6.87 -27.01
N ALA A 373 -21.70 -5.89 -26.24
CA ALA A 373 -23.05 -5.80 -25.72
C ALA A 373 -24.09 -5.61 -26.84
N SER A 374 -23.80 -4.79 -27.85
CA SER A 374 -24.70 -4.57 -28.99
C SER A 374 -24.76 -5.74 -29.97
N ARG A 375 -23.70 -6.56 -30.06
CA ARG A 375 -23.66 -7.76 -30.93
C ARG A 375 -24.36 -8.99 -30.36
N THR A 376 -24.87 -8.92 -29.14
CA THR A 376 -25.67 -10.00 -28.56
C THR A 376 -27.15 -9.61 -28.46
N ARG A 377 -28.02 -10.62 -28.48
CA ARG A 377 -29.45 -10.43 -28.19
C ARG A 377 -29.68 -10.46 -26.68
N TRP A 378 -30.44 -9.50 -26.17
CA TRP A 378 -30.86 -9.40 -24.76
C TRP A 378 -32.35 -9.70 -24.57
N THR A 379 -33.16 -9.43 -25.60
CA THR A 379 -34.61 -9.67 -25.58
C THR A 379 -34.95 -11.15 -25.79
N GLY A 380 -36.16 -11.56 -25.41
CA GLY A 380 -36.61 -12.95 -25.55
C GLY A 380 -35.90 -13.95 -24.62
N ALA A 381 -35.27 -13.46 -23.54
CA ALA A 381 -34.54 -14.26 -22.55
C ALA A 381 -35.49 -14.89 -21.50
N ALA A 382 -36.43 -15.72 -21.93
CA ALA A 382 -37.24 -16.50 -21.00
C ALA A 382 -36.35 -17.53 -20.27
N PRO A 383 -36.43 -17.64 -18.94
CA PRO A 383 -35.65 -18.62 -18.19
C PRO A 383 -36.07 -20.06 -18.55
N MET A 384 -37.33 -20.26 -18.93
CA MET A 384 -37.87 -21.55 -19.35
C MET A 384 -38.25 -21.56 -20.84
N PRO A 385 -38.13 -22.70 -21.55
CA PRO A 385 -37.48 -23.94 -21.12
C PRO A 385 -35.96 -23.78 -20.95
N VAL A 386 -35.35 -24.51 -20.01
CA VAL A 386 -33.90 -24.42 -19.73
C VAL A 386 -33.08 -24.82 -20.96
N VAL A 387 -33.41 -25.94 -21.59
CA VAL A 387 -32.68 -26.49 -22.74
C VAL A 387 -33.13 -25.77 -24.02
N ARG A 388 -32.39 -24.72 -24.38
CA ARG A 388 -32.67 -23.88 -25.56
C ARG A 388 -31.41 -23.15 -26.01
N ARG A 389 -31.26 -22.96 -27.33
CA ARG A 389 -30.23 -22.08 -27.91
C ARG A 389 -30.42 -20.63 -27.47
N ARG A 390 -29.37 -20.02 -26.92
CA ARG A 390 -29.35 -18.62 -26.45
C ARG A 390 -28.12 -17.89 -26.99
N ALA A 391 -28.26 -16.58 -27.19
CA ALA A 391 -27.11 -15.67 -27.34
C ALA A 391 -26.56 -15.31 -25.94
N TRP A 392 -25.35 -14.72 -25.85
CA TRP A 392 -24.73 -14.40 -24.55
C TRP A 392 -25.59 -13.51 -23.65
N GLY A 393 -26.11 -12.41 -24.18
CA GLY A 393 -27.04 -11.53 -23.46
C GLY A 393 -28.28 -12.29 -22.98
N GLN A 394 -28.84 -13.19 -23.79
CA GLN A 394 -29.94 -14.05 -23.39
C GLN A 394 -29.56 -15.05 -22.28
N VAL A 395 -28.33 -15.57 -22.27
CA VAL A 395 -27.82 -16.43 -21.19
C VAL A 395 -27.75 -15.62 -19.89
N LEU A 396 -27.11 -14.44 -19.91
CA LEU A 396 -26.98 -13.57 -18.74
C LEU A 396 -28.33 -13.11 -18.19
N THR A 397 -29.24 -12.68 -19.08
CA THR A 397 -30.59 -12.24 -18.69
C THR A 397 -31.48 -13.39 -18.23
N ALA A 398 -31.39 -14.57 -18.86
CA ALA A 398 -32.15 -15.75 -18.42
C ALA A 398 -31.67 -16.25 -17.06
N ALA A 399 -30.34 -16.27 -16.83
CA ALA A 399 -29.75 -16.56 -15.53
C ALA A 399 -30.23 -15.57 -14.46
N TRP A 400 -30.23 -14.26 -14.75
CA TRP A 400 -30.69 -13.24 -13.81
C TRP A 400 -32.18 -13.39 -13.48
N ARG A 401 -33.03 -13.60 -14.50
CA ARG A 401 -34.47 -13.82 -14.29
C ARG A 401 -34.76 -15.09 -13.50
N MET A 402 -34.00 -16.15 -13.73
CA MET A 402 -34.07 -17.38 -12.94
C MET A 402 -33.66 -17.12 -11.49
N TYR A 403 -32.55 -16.43 -11.28
CA TYR A 403 -32.06 -16.03 -9.96
C TYR A 403 -33.12 -15.21 -9.22
N ALA A 404 -33.59 -14.10 -9.80
CA ALA A 404 -34.54 -13.20 -9.16
C ALA A 404 -35.88 -13.88 -8.81
N ARG A 405 -36.38 -14.77 -9.69
CA ARG A 405 -37.65 -15.47 -9.45
C ARG A 405 -37.55 -16.52 -8.34
N HIS A 406 -36.37 -17.08 -8.12
CA HIS A 406 -36.13 -18.11 -7.11
C HIS A 406 -34.99 -17.72 -6.16
N TRP A 407 -34.91 -16.43 -5.79
CA TRP A 407 -33.79 -15.90 -5.02
C TRP A 407 -33.57 -16.63 -3.68
N PRO A 408 -34.61 -17.08 -2.91
CA PRO A 408 -34.36 -17.78 -1.66
C PRO A 408 -33.67 -19.14 -1.87
N LEU A 409 -33.96 -19.81 -2.99
CA LEU A 409 -33.30 -21.07 -3.35
C LEU A 409 -31.83 -20.83 -3.68
N PHE A 410 -31.53 -19.87 -4.55
CA PHE A 410 -30.17 -19.66 -5.03
C PHE A 410 -29.27 -19.01 -3.98
N THR A 411 -29.75 -17.99 -3.26
CA THR A 411 -29.03 -17.44 -2.11
C THR A 411 -28.86 -18.51 -1.03
N GLY A 412 -29.89 -19.32 -0.77
CA GLY A 412 -29.81 -20.43 0.19
C GLY A 412 -28.78 -21.49 -0.18
N ILE A 413 -28.57 -21.76 -1.48
CA ILE A 413 -27.46 -22.59 -1.95
C ILE A 413 -26.12 -21.89 -1.68
N GLY A 414 -26.02 -20.60 -2.00
CA GLY A 414 -24.79 -19.83 -1.84
C GLY A 414 -24.35 -19.60 -0.39
N LEU A 415 -25.26 -19.69 0.60
CA LEU A 415 -24.93 -19.58 2.03
C LEU A 415 -23.85 -20.58 2.50
N VAL A 416 -23.58 -21.65 1.74
CA VAL A 416 -22.46 -22.57 1.99
C VAL A 416 -21.10 -21.86 2.04
N TYR A 417 -20.94 -20.72 1.36
CA TYR A 417 -19.69 -19.97 1.39
C TYR A 417 -19.34 -19.46 2.79
N LEU A 418 -20.33 -19.14 3.64
CA LEU A 418 -20.07 -18.66 4.99
C LEU A 418 -19.34 -19.71 5.86
N PRO A 419 -19.87 -20.93 6.07
CA PRO A 419 -19.16 -21.95 6.84
C PRO A 419 -17.91 -22.45 6.14
N VAL A 420 -17.87 -22.50 4.80
CA VAL A 420 -16.67 -22.95 4.07
C VAL A 420 -15.53 -21.95 4.21
N MET A 421 -15.80 -20.64 4.15
CA MET A 421 -14.79 -19.62 4.40
C MET A 421 -14.34 -19.64 5.86
N ALA A 422 -15.26 -19.81 6.83
CA ALA A 422 -14.88 -19.97 8.23
C ALA A 422 -13.98 -21.22 8.46
N LEU A 423 -14.28 -22.34 7.78
CA LEU A 423 -13.44 -23.54 7.79
C LEU A 423 -12.08 -23.30 7.13
N ALA A 424 -12.04 -22.57 6.01
CA ALA A 424 -10.78 -22.19 5.37
C ALA A 424 -9.92 -21.38 6.33
N THR A 425 -10.48 -20.33 6.92
CA THR A 425 -9.79 -19.50 7.91
C THR A 425 -9.31 -20.33 9.10
N GLY A 426 -10.16 -21.21 9.65
CA GLY A 426 -9.78 -22.09 10.76
C GLY A 426 -8.66 -23.08 10.39
N ALA A 427 -8.71 -23.65 9.18
CA ALA A 427 -7.69 -24.58 8.68
C ALA A 427 -6.35 -23.88 8.41
N GLN A 428 -6.38 -22.66 7.87
CA GLN A 428 -5.19 -21.84 7.63
C GLN A 428 -4.57 -21.37 8.96
N TRP A 429 -5.39 -20.91 9.91
CA TRP A 429 -4.94 -20.58 11.26
C TRP A 429 -4.29 -21.78 11.95
N LEU A 430 -4.92 -22.96 11.86
CA LEU A 430 -4.36 -24.20 12.41
C LEU A 430 -3.06 -24.60 11.70
N ALA A 431 -2.98 -24.45 10.38
CA ALA A 431 -1.74 -24.75 9.64
C ALA A 431 -0.58 -23.87 10.11
N VAL A 432 -0.81 -22.56 10.27
CA VAL A 432 0.20 -21.61 10.76
C VAL A 432 0.62 -21.93 12.19
N THR A 433 -0.33 -22.20 13.08
CA THR A 433 -0.07 -22.41 14.52
C THR A 433 0.46 -23.80 14.85
N ALA A 434 -0.03 -24.87 14.21
CA ALA A 434 0.29 -26.25 14.56
C ALA A 434 1.54 -26.79 13.85
N ALA A 435 1.87 -26.27 12.67
CA ALA A 435 3.06 -26.70 11.95
C ALA A 435 4.33 -25.95 12.38
N ASP A 436 4.23 -25.09 13.40
CA ASP A 436 5.29 -24.17 13.83
C ASP A 436 5.95 -23.45 12.62
N LEU A 437 5.15 -23.14 11.59
CA LEU A 437 5.59 -22.45 10.38
C LEU A 437 6.06 -21.02 10.69
N THR A 438 5.82 -20.56 11.93
CA THR A 438 6.44 -19.43 12.61
C THR A 438 7.96 -19.54 12.80
N THR A 439 8.54 -20.75 12.70
CA THR A 439 10.00 -21.02 12.76
C THR A 439 10.61 -21.36 11.39
N LEU A 440 9.78 -21.52 10.35
CA LEU A 440 10.19 -21.58 8.95
C LEU A 440 10.22 -20.20 8.30
N THR A 441 10.00 -19.15 9.08
CA THR A 441 10.50 -17.81 8.81
C THR A 441 12.03 -17.88 8.77
N GLY A 442 12.64 -17.17 7.82
CA GLY A 442 14.08 -16.95 7.91
C GLY A 442 14.41 -16.26 9.24
N PRO A 443 15.67 -16.29 9.69
CA PRO A 443 16.15 -15.44 10.80
C PRO A 443 15.74 -13.96 10.67
N ASP A 444 15.35 -13.55 9.46
CA ASP A 444 15.05 -12.20 9.01
C ASP A 444 13.56 -11.81 9.09
N GLY A 445 12.65 -12.71 9.53
CA GLY A 445 11.22 -12.43 9.62
C GLY A 445 10.45 -12.53 8.29
N ASP A 446 11.14 -12.82 7.19
CA ASP A 446 10.52 -13.17 5.92
C ASP A 446 9.79 -14.50 6.01
N HIS A 447 8.53 -14.49 5.57
CA HIS A 447 7.74 -15.70 5.44
C HIS A 447 8.33 -16.49 4.28
N ASN A 448 8.82 -17.70 4.52
CA ASN A 448 9.26 -18.60 3.47
C ASN A 448 8.18 -18.70 2.38
N ALA A 449 8.57 -18.51 1.11
CA ALA A 449 7.69 -18.62 -0.05
C ALA A 449 6.87 -19.92 -0.03
N LEU A 450 7.42 -20.99 0.56
CA LEU A 450 6.72 -22.25 0.80
C LEU A 450 5.52 -22.10 1.75
N THR A 451 5.67 -21.37 2.85
CA THR A 451 4.58 -21.12 3.82
C THR A 451 3.45 -20.34 3.16
N VAL A 452 3.79 -19.25 2.45
CA VAL A 452 2.81 -18.44 1.69
C VAL A 452 2.12 -19.30 0.64
N LEU A 453 2.88 -20.10 -0.13
CA LEU A 453 2.35 -21.01 -1.13
C LEU A 453 1.38 -22.03 -0.53
N VAL A 454 1.74 -22.68 0.58
CA VAL A 454 0.89 -23.68 1.24
C VAL A 454 -0.43 -23.05 1.69
N VAL A 455 -0.39 -21.88 2.31
CA VAL A 455 -1.60 -21.25 2.83
C VAL A 455 -2.52 -20.76 1.71
N VAL A 456 -1.96 -20.18 0.64
CA VAL A 456 -2.71 -19.81 -0.58
C VAL A 456 -3.34 -21.05 -1.21
N LEU A 457 -2.59 -22.15 -1.36
CA LEU A 457 -3.10 -23.40 -1.93
C LEU A 457 -4.25 -23.98 -1.10
N ILE A 458 -4.18 -23.93 0.23
CA ILE A 458 -5.28 -24.37 1.11
C ILE A 458 -6.53 -23.52 0.86
N GLY A 459 -6.39 -22.19 0.88
CA GLY A 459 -7.50 -21.25 0.68
C GLY A 459 -8.16 -21.39 -0.70
N ASP A 460 -7.34 -21.48 -1.75
CA ASP A 460 -7.80 -21.62 -3.13
C ASP A 460 -8.45 -22.98 -3.38
N THR A 461 -7.91 -24.05 -2.79
CA THR A 461 -8.49 -25.39 -2.89
C THR A 461 -9.87 -25.42 -2.22
N ILE A 462 -10.00 -24.86 -1.02
CA ILE A 462 -11.28 -24.81 -0.31
C ILE A 462 -12.30 -23.95 -1.06
N SER A 463 -11.87 -22.81 -1.60
CA SER A 463 -12.72 -21.92 -2.41
C SER A 463 -13.17 -22.58 -3.71
N LEU A 464 -12.26 -23.29 -4.40
CA LEU A 464 -12.57 -24.07 -5.59
C LEU A 464 -13.59 -25.17 -5.28
N LEU A 465 -13.43 -25.89 -4.16
CA LEU A 465 -14.39 -26.91 -3.74
C LEU A 465 -15.76 -26.31 -3.43
N ALA A 466 -15.82 -25.16 -2.73
CA ALA A 466 -17.06 -24.42 -2.47
C ALA A 466 -17.77 -24.09 -3.78
N TYR A 467 -17.03 -23.53 -4.74
CA TYR A 467 -17.52 -23.18 -6.05
C TYR A 467 -18.05 -24.39 -6.83
N LEU A 468 -17.33 -25.51 -6.86
CA LEU A 468 -17.77 -26.72 -7.55
C LEU A 468 -19.04 -27.31 -6.90
N CYS A 469 -19.16 -27.24 -5.57
CA CYS A 469 -20.36 -27.65 -4.84
C CYS A 469 -21.58 -26.77 -5.18
N VAL A 470 -21.41 -25.44 -5.21
CA VAL A 470 -22.46 -24.50 -5.63
C VAL A 470 -22.84 -24.74 -7.08
N LEU A 471 -21.87 -24.92 -7.98
CA LEU A 471 -22.12 -25.22 -9.38
C LEU A 471 -22.92 -26.53 -9.56
N ALA A 472 -22.60 -27.56 -8.77
CA ALA A 472 -23.32 -28.83 -8.79
C ALA A 472 -24.76 -28.69 -8.27
N ALA A 473 -24.95 -28.00 -7.14
CA ALA A 473 -26.26 -27.75 -6.53
C ALA A 473 -27.16 -26.89 -7.43
N VAL A 474 -26.60 -25.85 -8.06
CA VAL A 474 -27.31 -25.01 -9.04
C VAL A 474 -27.67 -25.82 -10.29
N SER A 475 -26.74 -26.62 -10.83
CA SER A 475 -27.02 -27.46 -12.00
C SER A 475 -28.18 -28.44 -11.75
N HIS A 476 -28.20 -29.08 -10.58
CA HIS A 476 -29.31 -29.93 -10.17
C HIS A 476 -30.63 -29.16 -9.99
N SER A 477 -30.56 -27.96 -9.40
CA SER A 477 -31.74 -27.12 -9.16
C SER A 477 -32.37 -26.63 -10.45
N VAL A 478 -31.55 -26.19 -11.41
CA VAL A 478 -31.99 -25.76 -12.75
C VAL A 478 -32.65 -26.92 -13.50
N ASP A 479 -32.07 -28.12 -13.45
CA ASP A 479 -32.63 -29.32 -14.07
C ASP A 479 -33.95 -29.75 -13.41
N SER A 480 -34.05 -29.66 -12.07
CA SER A 480 -35.27 -29.95 -11.33
C SER A 480 -36.41 -28.97 -11.64
N LEU A 481 -36.12 -27.67 -11.67
CA LEU A 481 -37.05 -26.62 -12.11
C LEU A 481 -37.46 -26.83 -13.57
N GLY A 482 -36.51 -27.25 -14.41
CA GLY A 482 -36.74 -27.68 -15.80
C GLY A 482 -37.81 -28.75 -15.95
N ARG A 483 -37.89 -29.69 -14.99
CA ARG A 483 -38.88 -30.76 -14.91
C ARG A 483 -40.13 -30.41 -14.10
N GLY A 484 -40.32 -29.14 -13.74
CA GLY A 484 -41.48 -28.67 -12.98
C GLY A 484 -41.44 -28.98 -11.48
N ARG A 485 -40.28 -29.36 -10.93
CA ARG A 485 -40.09 -29.59 -9.48
C ARG A 485 -39.43 -28.37 -8.85
N VAL A 486 -39.85 -28.00 -7.63
CA VAL A 486 -39.22 -26.91 -6.87
C VAL A 486 -38.36 -27.51 -5.76
N PRO A 487 -37.03 -27.64 -5.95
CA PRO A 487 -36.16 -28.19 -4.93
C PRO A 487 -35.92 -27.18 -3.80
N SER A 488 -35.67 -27.67 -2.58
CA SER A 488 -35.07 -26.86 -1.52
C SER A 488 -33.54 -26.85 -1.64
N PRO A 489 -32.82 -25.87 -1.01
CA PRO A 489 -31.36 -25.90 -0.95
C PRO A 489 -30.80 -27.21 -0.36
N LEU A 490 -31.48 -27.76 0.65
CA LEU A 490 -31.12 -29.04 1.27
C LEU A 490 -31.24 -30.20 0.28
N ASP A 491 -32.27 -30.22 -0.56
CA ASP A 491 -32.43 -31.26 -1.59
C ASP A 491 -31.33 -31.16 -2.66
N ALA A 492 -30.94 -29.94 -3.03
CA ALA A 492 -29.84 -29.72 -3.95
C ALA A 492 -28.52 -30.28 -3.39
N TYR A 493 -28.19 -30.00 -2.12
CA TYR A 493 -26.98 -30.56 -1.51
C TYR A 493 -27.06 -32.07 -1.24
N ARG A 494 -28.23 -32.62 -0.91
CA ARG A 494 -28.42 -34.08 -0.86
C ARG A 494 -28.13 -34.74 -2.21
N ALA A 495 -28.53 -34.10 -3.32
CA ALA A 495 -28.20 -34.59 -4.65
C ALA A 495 -26.69 -34.54 -4.92
N VAL A 496 -26.01 -33.47 -4.49
CA VAL A 496 -24.54 -33.35 -4.57
C VAL A 496 -23.86 -34.48 -3.79
N MET A 497 -24.31 -34.76 -2.55
CA MET A 497 -23.74 -35.83 -1.72
C MET A 497 -23.89 -37.23 -2.35
N ARG A 498 -25.01 -37.50 -3.04
CA ARG A 498 -25.19 -38.76 -3.80
C ARG A 498 -24.22 -38.90 -4.97
N ARG A 499 -23.62 -37.81 -5.45
CA ARG A 499 -22.67 -37.77 -6.56
C ARG A 499 -21.27 -37.30 -6.12
N LEU A 500 -20.95 -37.42 -4.84
CA LEU A 500 -19.67 -36.93 -4.31
C LEU A 500 -18.46 -37.62 -4.95
N ARG A 501 -18.54 -38.93 -5.26
CA ARG A 501 -17.46 -39.68 -5.92
C ARG A 501 -17.10 -39.16 -7.32
N PRO A 502 -18.03 -39.06 -8.29
CA PRO A 502 -17.70 -38.49 -9.60
C PRO A 502 -17.33 -37.00 -9.51
N LEU A 503 -17.96 -36.22 -8.63
CA LEU A 503 -17.63 -34.80 -8.46
C LEU A 503 -16.21 -34.58 -7.91
N SER A 504 -15.81 -35.33 -6.87
CA SER A 504 -14.45 -35.29 -6.33
C SER A 504 -13.42 -35.74 -7.37
N GLY A 505 -13.73 -36.76 -8.18
CA GLY A 505 -12.88 -37.17 -9.29
C GLY A 505 -12.67 -36.08 -10.35
N VAL A 506 -13.70 -35.27 -10.64
CA VAL A 506 -13.57 -34.09 -11.51
C VAL A 506 -12.74 -32.99 -10.84
N ALA A 507 -13.05 -32.66 -9.59
CA ALA A 507 -12.38 -31.61 -8.82
C ALA A 507 -10.87 -31.88 -8.72
N VAL A 508 -10.47 -33.06 -8.25
CA VAL A 508 -9.06 -33.45 -8.07
C VAL A 508 -8.29 -33.39 -9.38
N ARG A 509 -8.85 -33.92 -10.48
CA ARG A 509 -8.17 -33.90 -11.79
C ARG A 509 -8.05 -32.51 -12.38
N ILE A 510 -9.02 -31.63 -12.14
CA ILE A 510 -8.90 -30.23 -12.57
C ILE A 510 -7.84 -29.54 -11.72
N ALA A 511 -7.93 -29.63 -10.40
CA ALA A 511 -7.02 -28.98 -9.47
C ALA A 511 -5.56 -29.41 -9.69
N VAL A 512 -5.28 -30.72 -9.75
CA VAL A 512 -3.92 -31.25 -9.93
C VAL A 512 -3.31 -30.80 -11.26
N VAL A 513 -4.05 -30.91 -12.37
CA VAL A 513 -3.49 -30.53 -13.68
C VAL A 513 -3.31 -29.02 -13.80
N VAL A 514 -4.24 -28.23 -13.27
CA VAL A 514 -4.09 -26.77 -13.24
C VAL A 514 -2.90 -26.38 -12.36
N ALA A 515 -2.76 -26.94 -11.16
CA ALA A 515 -1.63 -26.69 -10.29
C ALA A 515 -0.30 -27.00 -10.98
N LEU A 516 -0.17 -28.17 -11.63
CA LEU A 516 1.03 -28.54 -12.39
C LEU A 516 1.33 -27.58 -13.55
N LEU A 517 0.30 -27.09 -14.24
CA LEU A 517 0.44 -26.11 -15.33
C LEU A 517 0.69 -24.68 -14.84
N LEU A 518 0.53 -24.39 -13.56
CA LEU A 518 0.81 -23.09 -12.97
C LEU A 518 2.16 -23.04 -12.24
N VAL A 519 2.85 -24.17 -12.09
CA VAL A 519 4.23 -24.20 -11.54
C VAL A 519 5.17 -23.31 -12.36
N ALA A 520 5.03 -23.32 -13.69
CA ALA A 520 5.71 -22.37 -14.57
C ALA A 520 4.72 -21.31 -15.05
N ILE A 521 5.02 -20.03 -14.81
CA ILE A 521 4.16 -18.90 -15.25
C ILE A 521 3.92 -18.94 -16.77
N VAL A 522 4.93 -19.35 -17.55
CA VAL A 522 4.86 -19.50 -19.00
C VAL A 522 3.77 -20.50 -19.45
N THR A 523 3.38 -21.46 -18.60
CA THR A 523 2.34 -22.45 -18.91
C THR A 523 0.92 -22.04 -18.48
N ALA A 524 0.73 -20.85 -17.90
CA ALA A 524 -0.58 -20.32 -17.53
C ALA A 524 -1.62 -20.28 -18.69
N PRO A 525 -1.25 -19.93 -19.95
CA PRO A 525 -2.20 -20.01 -21.08
C PRO A 525 -2.71 -21.43 -21.32
N LEU A 526 -1.87 -22.46 -21.10
CA LEU A 526 -2.27 -23.86 -21.22
C LEU A 526 -3.23 -24.27 -20.11
N ALA A 527 -3.02 -23.77 -18.89
CA ALA A 527 -3.95 -23.96 -17.77
C ALA A 527 -5.33 -23.39 -18.09
N LEU A 528 -5.40 -22.19 -18.66
CA LEU A 528 -6.66 -21.56 -19.10
C LEU A 528 -7.36 -22.39 -20.18
N VAL A 529 -6.64 -22.82 -21.21
CA VAL A 529 -7.19 -23.69 -22.27
C VAL A 529 -7.71 -25.01 -21.68
N TYR A 530 -6.98 -25.59 -20.73
CA TYR A 530 -7.37 -26.81 -20.04
C TYR A 530 -8.66 -26.62 -19.24
N ALA A 531 -8.74 -25.56 -18.44
CA ALA A 531 -9.87 -25.22 -17.58
C ALA A 531 -11.15 -24.95 -18.40
N VAL A 532 -11.07 -24.11 -19.43
CA VAL A 532 -12.23 -23.78 -20.29
C VAL A 532 -12.80 -25.03 -20.97
N ARG A 533 -11.94 -25.94 -21.44
CA ARG A 533 -12.41 -27.21 -22.06
C ARG A 533 -13.17 -28.12 -21.08
N ARG A 534 -13.00 -27.92 -19.77
CA ARG A 534 -13.52 -28.77 -18.69
C ARG A 534 -14.52 -28.06 -17.78
N ALA A 535 -14.84 -26.79 -18.08
CA ALA A 535 -15.73 -25.96 -17.29
C ALA A 535 -17.14 -26.53 -17.11
N PHE A 536 -17.60 -27.40 -18.01
CA PHE A 536 -18.93 -28.01 -17.96
C PHE A 536 -18.95 -29.42 -17.39
N ALA A 537 -17.83 -29.94 -16.88
CA ALA A 537 -17.79 -31.28 -16.32
C ALA A 537 -18.75 -31.47 -15.12
N VAL A 538 -18.91 -30.45 -14.27
CA VAL A 538 -19.84 -30.51 -13.13
C VAL A 538 -21.31 -30.57 -13.59
N PRO A 539 -21.80 -29.67 -14.48
CA PRO A 539 -23.13 -29.82 -15.07
C PRO A 539 -23.36 -31.21 -15.70
N VAL A 540 -22.38 -31.76 -16.40
CA VAL A 540 -22.48 -33.09 -17.02
C VAL A 540 -22.65 -34.20 -15.97
N VAL A 541 -21.86 -34.19 -14.89
CA VAL A 541 -22.03 -35.17 -13.79
C VAL A 541 -23.43 -35.08 -13.16
N MET A 542 -23.94 -33.87 -12.97
CA MET A 542 -25.22 -33.68 -12.27
C MET A 542 -26.44 -33.93 -13.16
N ILE A 543 -26.38 -33.56 -14.44
CA ILE A 543 -27.53 -33.60 -15.36
C ILE A 543 -27.51 -34.87 -16.22
N GLU A 544 -26.37 -35.23 -16.81
CA GLU A 544 -26.22 -36.44 -17.64
C GLU A 544 -25.85 -37.69 -16.81
N GLN A 545 -25.55 -37.54 -15.52
CA GLN A 545 -25.25 -38.63 -14.58
C GLN A 545 -23.99 -39.45 -14.95
N GLU A 546 -23.05 -38.80 -15.63
CA GLU A 546 -21.80 -39.39 -16.11
C GLU A 546 -20.75 -39.65 -15.02
N SER A 547 -19.79 -40.52 -15.34
CA SER A 547 -18.57 -40.72 -14.53
C SER A 547 -17.63 -39.51 -14.62
N ALA A 548 -16.66 -39.39 -13.71
CA ALA A 548 -15.69 -38.28 -13.75
C ALA A 548 -14.92 -38.19 -15.09
N THR A 549 -14.50 -39.34 -15.64
CA THR A 549 -13.81 -39.38 -16.93
C THR A 549 -14.76 -39.06 -18.09
N GLY A 550 -15.98 -39.63 -18.05
CA GLY A 550 -17.03 -39.35 -19.03
C GLY A 550 -17.38 -37.87 -19.10
N ALA A 551 -17.56 -37.24 -17.94
CA ALA A 551 -17.89 -35.83 -17.81
C ALA A 551 -16.80 -34.88 -18.33
N LEU A 552 -15.52 -35.15 -18.03
CA LEU A 552 -14.40 -34.37 -18.57
C LEU A 552 -14.30 -34.51 -20.09
N ARG A 553 -14.52 -35.71 -20.63
CA ARG A 553 -14.53 -35.96 -22.08
C ARG A 553 -15.70 -35.25 -22.76
N ARG A 554 -16.90 -35.36 -22.20
CA ARG A 554 -18.11 -34.71 -22.70
C ARG A 554 -18.00 -33.19 -22.68
N SER A 555 -17.49 -32.61 -21.60
CA SER A 555 -17.22 -31.16 -21.53
C SER A 555 -16.28 -30.71 -22.66
N ARG A 556 -15.22 -31.48 -22.92
CA ARG A 556 -14.28 -31.16 -24.02
C ARG A 556 -14.97 -31.21 -25.40
N GLN A 557 -15.88 -32.16 -25.60
CA GLN A 557 -16.67 -32.27 -26.84
C GLN A 557 -17.61 -31.07 -27.00
N LEU A 558 -18.34 -30.67 -25.95
CA LEU A 558 -19.24 -29.52 -25.98
C LEU A 558 -18.54 -28.19 -26.34
N VAL A 559 -17.27 -28.04 -25.97
CA VAL A 559 -16.48 -26.84 -26.23
C VAL A 559 -15.74 -26.90 -27.58
N ARG A 560 -15.67 -28.06 -28.23
CA ARG A 560 -14.93 -28.26 -29.48
C ARG A 560 -15.50 -27.37 -30.58
N GLY A 561 -14.62 -26.67 -31.31
CA GLY A 561 -15.01 -25.74 -32.39
C GLY A 561 -15.63 -24.43 -31.92
N ARG A 562 -15.86 -24.24 -30.61
CA ARG A 562 -16.51 -23.03 -30.04
C ARG A 562 -15.71 -22.42 -28.88
N TRP A 563 -14.46 -22.84 -28.71
CA TRP A 563 -13.63 -22.54 -27.54
C TRP A 563 -13.56 -21.04 -27.21
N TRP A 564 -13.25 -20.17 -28.18
CA TRP A 564 -13.15 -18.72 -27.93
C TRP A 564 -14.43 -18.11 -27.39
N ARG A 565 -15.59 -18.54 -27.93
CA ARG A 565 -16.88 -18.01 -27.50
C ARG A 565 -17.22 -18.45 -26.08
N THR A 566 -16.86 -19.68 -25.74
CA THR A 566 -17.01 -20.22 -24.38
C THR A 566 -16.03 -19.54 -23.42
N ALA A 567 -14.76 -19.43 -23.80
CA ALA A 567 -13.70 -18.85 -22.99
C ALA A 567 -14.05 -17.41 -22.59
N LEU A 568 -14.43 -16.56 -23.55
CA LEU A 568 -14.70 -15.14 -23.26
C LEU A 568 -15.82 -14.95 -22.25
N LEU A 569 -16.94 -15.68 -22.40
CA LEU A 569 -18.06 -15.59 -21.46
C LEU A 569 -17.67 -16.12 -20.07
N LEU A 570 -16.95 -17.25 -20.01
CA LEU A 570 -16.53 -17.83 -18.74
C LEU A 570 -15.52 -16.95 -18.02
N VAL A 571 -14.49 -16.45 -18.70
CA VAL A 571 -13.48 -15.55 -18.12
C VAL A 571 -14.14 -14.27 -17.61
N LEU A 572 -15.06 -13.69 -18.39
CA LEU A 572 -15.78 -12.50 -17.97
C LEU A 572 -16.61 -12.75 -16.71
N VAL A 573 -17.45 -13.79 -16.69
CA VAL A 573 -18.44 -13.99 -15.62
C VAL A 573 -17.80 -14.59 -14.36
N VAL A 574 -16.89 -15.55 -14.52
CA VAL A 574 -16.14 -16.13 -13.40
C VAL A 574 -15.15 -15.09 -12.85
N GLY A 575 -14.46 -14.34 -13.72
CA GLY A 575 -13.55 -13.27 -13.31
C GLY A 575 -14.24 -12.16 -12.55
N LEU A 576 -15.34 -11.60 -13.08
CA LEU A 576 -16.15 -10.60 -12.37
C LEU A 576 -16.69 -11.15 -11.04
N GLY A 577 -17.16 -12.39 -11.04
CA GLY A 577 -17.64 -13.06 -9.84
C GLY A 577 -16.55 -13.23 -8.78
N ALA A 578 -15.31 -13.53 -9.18
CA ALA A 578 -14.18 -13.67 -8.26
C ALA A 578 -13.68 -12.31 -7.73
N ILE A 579 -13.78 -11.24 -8.52
CA ILE A 579 -13.23 -9.92 -8.15
C ILE A 579 -14.21 -9.11 -7.30
N ILE A 580 -15.53 -9.36 -7.38
CA ILE A 580 -16.54 -8.54 -6.67
C ILE A 580 -16.42 -8.62 -5.14
N GLY A 581 -16.03 -9.77 -4.58
CA GLY A 581 -15.81 -9.92 -3.13
C GLY A 581 -14.67 -9.03 -2.64
N PRO A 582 -13.45 -9.16 -3.19
CA PRO A 582 -12.34 -8.26 -2.94
C PRO A 582 -12.69 -6.79 -3.14
N LEU A 583 -13.32 -6.40 -4.26
CA LEU A 583 -13.69 -5.00 -4.51
C LEU A 583 -14.60 -4.42 -3.42
N VAL A 584 -15.62 -5.17 -2.98
CA VAL A 584 -16.48 -4.71 -1.88
C VAL A 584 -15.69 -4.62 -0.57
N GLY A 585 -14.80 -5.57 -0.31
CA GLY A 585 -13.91 -5.53 0.86
C GLY A 585 -12.99 -4.31 0.87
N ILE A 586 -12.43 -3.97 -0.29
CA ILE A 586 -11.62 -2.77 -0.51
C ILE A 586 -12.43 -1.50 -0.23
N VAL A 587 -13.64 -1.38 -0.79
CA VAL A 587 -14.50 -0.22 -0.52
C VAL A 587 -14.82 -0.09 0.97
N ILE A 588 -15.07 -1.19 1.67
CA ILE A 588 -15.34 -1.16 3.11
C ILE A 588 -14.11 -0.72 3.90
N LEU A 589 -12.94 -1.27 3.60
CA LEU A 589 -11.66 -0.85 4.20
C LEU A 589 -11.47 0.67 4.05
N LEU A 590 -11.74 1.19 2.86
CA LEU A 590 -11.60 2.61 2.53
C LEU A 590 -12.65 3.50 3.18
N VAL A 591 -13.85 3.00 3.51
CA VAL A 591 -14.89 3.84 4.13
C VAL A 591 -14.83 3.78 5.66
N SER A 592 -14.46 2.64 6.23
CA SER A 592 -14.68 2.35 7.64
C SER A 592 -13.54 2.72 8.59
N GLY A 593 -12.40 3.18 8.07
CA GLY A 593 -11.29 3.67 8.91
C GLY A 593 -10.58 2.56 9.69
N GLY A 594 -10.60 1.32 9.19
CA GLY A 594 -9.94 0.19 9.85
C GLY A 594 -10.90 -0.77 10.58
N THR A 595 -12.08 -1.05 10.03
CA THR A 595 -12.91 -2.17 10.55
C THR A 595 -12.10 -3.45 10.64
N THR A 596 -12.26 -4.17 11.75
CA THR A 596 -11.60 -5.47 11.97
C THR A 596 -11.74 -6.39 10.76
N PHE A 597 -10.63 -6.98 10.31
CA PHE A 597 -10.55 -7.83 9.11
C PHE A 597 -11.62 -8.94 9.04
N TRP A 598 -12.08 -9.47 10.18
CA TRP A 598 -13.14 -10.47 10.21
C TRP A 598 -14.47 -9.96 9.61
N LEU A 599 -14.78 -8.66 9.77
CA LEU A 599 -16.00 -8.06 9.23
C LEU A 599 -15.95 -7.95 7.71
N ILE A 600 -14.80 -7.51 7.17
CA ILE A 600 -14.58 -7.46 5.71
C ILE A 600 -14.70 -8.85 5.10
N ASN A 601 -14.13 -9.86 5.77
CA ASN A 601 -14.20 -11.26 5.34
C ASN A 601 -15.63 -11.81 5.39
N LEU A 602 -16.39 -11.46 6.44
CA LEU A 602 -17.81 -11.81 6.53
C LEU A 602 -18.61 -11.19 5.39
N VAL A 603 -18.37 -9.91 5.08
CA VAL A 603 -19.07 -9.22 3.98
C VAL A 603 -18.68 -9.83 2.63
N ALA A 604 -17.41 -10.11 2.37
CA ALA A 604 -16.98 -10.82 1.16
C ALA A 604 -17.66 -12.19 1.03
N GLY A 605 -17.78 -12.94 2.13
CA GLY A 605 -18.53 -14.19 2.18
C GLY A 605 -20.02 -14.04 1.85
N ILE A 606 -20.68 -12.98 2.35
CA ILE A 606 -22.08 -12.64 2.03
C ILE A 606 -22.21 -12.28 0.54
N VAL A 607 -21.28 -11.49 0.01
CA VAL A 607 -21.23 -11.12 -1.41
C VAL A 607 -21.08 -12.38 -2.27
N TYR A 608 -20.19 -13.31 -1.92
CA TYR A 608 -20.05 -14.57 -2.64
C TYR A 608 -21.28 -15.47 -2.52
N ALA A 609 -21.93 -15.51 -1.35
CA ALA A 609 -23.17 -16.24 -1.17
C ALA A 609 -24.29 -15.75 -2.10
N ALA A 610 -24.30 -14.47 -2.46
CA ALA A 610 -25.25 -13.91 -3.43
C ALA A 610 -24.78 -14.07 -4.89
N THR A 611 -23.49 -13.87 -5.18
CA THR A 611 -22.98 -13.73 -6.55
C THR A 611 -22.60 -15.06 -7.20
N MET A 612 -22.02 -16.00 -6.45
CA MET A 612 -21.56 -17.29 -7.00
C MET A 612 -22.68 -18.18 -7.55
N PRO A 613 -23.89 -18.23 -6.95
CA PRO A 613 -24.99 -18.95 -7.57
C PRO A 613 -25.44 -18.34 -8.91
N TYR A 614 -25.31 -17.02 -9.08
CA TYR A 614 -25.56 -16.37 -10.38
C TYR A 614 -24.52 -16.78 -11.43
N VAL A 615 -23.23 -16.79 -11.08
CA VAL A 615 -22.14 -17.31 -11.95
C VAL A 615 -22.43 -18.76 -12.35
N ALA A 616 -22.79 -19.62 -11.39
CA ALA A 616 -23.15 -21.00 -11.64
C ALA A 616 -24.38 -21.15 -12.56
N LEU A 617 -25.38 -20.26 -12.43
CA LEU A 617 -26.54 -20.24 -13.32
C LEU A 617 -26.13 -19.92 -14.76
N VAL A 618 -25.29 -18.91 -14.97
CA VAL A 618 -24.78 -18.56 -16.30
C VAL A 618 -24.09 -19.77 -16.94
N ILE A 619 -23.29 -20.51 -16.17
CA ILE A 619 -22.61 -21.72 -16.64
C ILE A 619 -23.62 -22.83 -16.98
N ALA A 620 -24.65 -23.04 -16.16
CA ALA A 620 -25.69 -24.03 -16.42
C ALA A 620 -26.50 -23.70 -17.69
N TYR A 621 -26.82 -22.42 -17.93
CA TYR A 621 -27.48 -21.99 -19.17
C TYR A 621 -26.58 -22.07 -20.38
N GLN A 622 -25.28 -21.77 -20.24
CA GLN A 622 -24.31 -21.91 -21.31
C GLN A 622 -24.08 -23.39 -21.66
N TYR A 623 -24.05 -24.27 -20.66
CA TYR A 623 -24.07 -25.72 -20.84
C TYR A 623 -25.29 -26.16 -21.66
N ALA A 624 -26.49 -25.74 -21.27
CA ALA A 624 -27.72 -26.09 -21.98
C ALA A 624 -27.72 -25.60 -23.44
N ASP A 625 -27.19 -24.40 -23.73
CA ASP A 625 -27.00 -23.90 -25.10
C ASP A 625 -26.02 -24.78 -25.90
N LEU A 626 -24.89 -25.17 -25.31
CA LEU A 626 -23.89 -26.01 -25.97
C LEU A 626 -24.41 -27.42 -26.23
N THR A 627 -25.18 -28.01 -25.33
CA THR A 627 -25.79 -29.33 -25.52
C THR A 627 -26.72 -29.32 -26.74
N VAL A 628 -27.62 -28.34 -26.86
CA VAL A 628 -28.52 -28.21 -28.03
C VAL A 628 -27.75 -27.93 -29.33
N ARG A 629 -26.60 -27.25 -29.25
CA ARG A 629 -25.75 -27.04 -30.42
C ARG A 629 -25.06 -28.32 -30.85
N SER A 630 -24.53 -29.10 -29.90
CA SER A 630 -23.86 -30.36 -30.18
C SER A 630 -24.79 -31.39 -30.83
N SER A 631 -26.00 -31.59 -30.29
CA SER A 631 -26.95 -32.57 -30.83
C SER A 631 -27.38 -32.25 -32.27
N ALA A 632 -27.54 -30.96 -32.59
CA ALA A 632 -27.89 -30.55 -33.95
C ALA A 632 -26.71 -30.60 -34.94
N ASP A 633 -25.47 -30.61 -34.44
CA ASP A 633 -24.28 -30.85 -35.27
C ASP A 633 -24.15 -32.37 -35.52
N ASP A 634 -24.41 -33.22 -34.53
CA ASP A 634 -24.46 -34.70 -34.67
C ASP A 634 -25.55 -35.16 -35.65
N GLU A 635 -26.73 -34.52 -35.65
CA GLU A 635 -27.80 -34.78 -36.64
C GLU A 635 -27.44 -34.37 -38.08
N ARG A 636 -26.40 -33.56 -38.28
CA ARG A 636 -25.94 -33.08 -39.60
C ARG A 636 -24.76 -33.86 -40.17
N GLU A 637 -24.06 -34.68 -39.39
CA GLU A 637 -23.11 -35.64 -39.92
C GLU A 637 -23.90 -36.85 -40.47
N PRO A 638 -24.04 -37.02 -41.80
CA PRO A 638 -24.62 -38.25 -42.32
C PRO A 638 -23.70 -39.40 -41.91
N VAL A 639 -24.27 -40.43 -41.28
CA VAL A 639 -23.63 -41.72 -41.06
C VAL A 639 -23.21 -42.25 -42.44
N LEU A 640 -21.95 -42.03 -42.81
CA LEU A 640 -21.33 -42.80 -43.88
C LEU A 640 -21.18 -44.22 -43.35
N VAL A 641 -22.18 -45.04 -43.68
CA VAL A 641 -22.08 -46.49 -43.57
C VAL A 641 -20.93 -46.93 -44.47
N SER A 642 -19.91 -47.50 -43.87
CA SER A 642 -19.02 -48.49 -44.52
C SER A 642 -18.70 -49.58 -43.52
#